data_AF-A0A9Q5CGF1-F1
#
_entry.id   AF-A0A9Q5CGF1-F1
#
_cell.length_a   1.000
_cell.length_b   1.000
_cell.length_c   1.000
_cell.angle_alpha   90.00
_cell.angle_beta   90.00
_cell.angle_gamma   90.00
#
_symmetry.space_group_name_H-M   'P 1'
#
loop_
_entity.id
_entity.type
_entity.pdbx_description
1 polymer ?
#
loop_
_entity_poly.entity_id
_entity_poly.type
_entity_poly.pdbx_seq_one_letter_code
_entity_poly.pdbx_strand_id
1 'polypeptide(L)'
;MNIKRKLTLTLLLASSVPLIIFTIINLFFSQKIAIENALADNFKRAQIVDEKINGLIERNMYGIKSMARNPIISSYDAEKSKQILVESSKVYPDLSFTAVTKLDGVQFVRSDDSKSSDVSDRNFYKSALKGEDEVVSEVLVSRDNGSLITVLATPIRDKEGGTVTGILQGNIELPVLNSFVKELSQDNATVYIVDSDGKLLAHPTKSLDKPEDRTDLNDFEFIKKGVKGESGSEEVVKDGKSMLVSYVQDKKTGWVICAEIPKSITVEKSIHSLINTSLIGIVILFITCGGVFVLVGYATKPLHILLNAANKISNGDLTVNNINIKSNDEIGNLGRAFEKMAVNLREVINNIKEHSERVSSASSEMTDVCEQQSKVATNSAENVNEIAEGSMLVSSKIDKINSNMNILDSAIKDINEKSDNVSSAVQTASSYSEKGSEALHKVNSSMVNIQGSVNDTSKVIEKLGEHSQAIGKITEVIKGISEQTNLLALNAAIEAARAGEQGKGFAVVADEVRKLAEQSGEAAGQVSALINGIQKETENVDFVMNRGINEVNDGSKVVNEANSYFQLIFKSIQEVESNMQEVSNAIDNMNKTEKEVFINISDITQLSEAVAGETQGISAATEEQVASIEEMTASVQSFSDMATTLKELTDKFKTN
;
A
#
# COMPACT_ATOMS: atom_id res chain seq x y z
N MET A 1 18.48 -32.18 8.27
CA MET A 1 19.25 -33.13 7.44
C MET A 1 19.79 -32.38 6.23
N ASN A 2 21.12 -32.29 6.06
CA ASN A 2 21.76 -31.53 4.97
C ASN A 2 21.21 -31.98 3.61
N ILE A 3 20.96 -31.05 2.68
CA ILE A 3 20.47 -31.33 1.31
C ILE A 3 21.30 -32.43 0.64
N LYS A 4 22.61 -32.43 0.89
CA LYS A 4 23.55 -33.48 0.49
C LYS A 4 23.07 -34.86 0.92
N ARG A 5 22.71 -35.01 2.21
CA ARG A 5 22.29 -36.27 2.82
C ARG A 5 20.89 -36.70 2.38
N LYS A 6 19.97 -35.76 2.14
CA LYS A 6 18.65 -36.06 1.55
C LYS A 6 18.79 -36.61 0.13
N LEU A 7 19.50 -35.90 -0.75
CA LEU A 7 19.64 -36.30 -2.15
C LEU A 7 20.35 -37.65 -2.30
N THR A 8 21.42 -37.88 -1.53
CA THR A 8 22.14 -39.16 -1.53
C THR A 8 21.24 -40.32 -1.09
N LEU A 9 20.41 -40.14 -0.04
CA LEU A 9 19.54 -41.19 0.48
C LEU A 9 18.43 -41.56 -0.51
N THR A 10 17.79 -40.56 -1.14
CA THR A 10 16.68 -40.79 -2.07
C THR A 10 17.15 -41.52 -3.33
N LEU A 11 18.31 -41.14 -3.87
CA LEU A 11 18.88 -41.78 -5.07
C LEU A 11 19.38 -43.21 -4.80
N LEU A 12 19.92 -43.48 -3.60
CA LEU A 12 20.31 -44.84 -3.17
C LEU A 12 19.12 -45.78 -2.97
N LEU A 13 18.01 -45.27 -2.44
CA LEU A 13 16.78 -46.05 -2.28
C LEU A 13 16.16 -46.41 -3.64
N ALA A 14 16.18 -45.49 -4.60
CA ALA A 14 15.64 -45.72 -5.95
C ALA A 14 16.42 -46.80 -6.74
N SER A 15 17.72 -46.96 -6.50
CA SER A 15 18.56 -47.92 -7.24
C SER A 15 18.66 -49.30 -6.59
N SER A 16 18.54 -49.41 -5.27
CA SER A 16 18.80 -50.67 -4.53
C SER A 16 17.60 -51.63 -4.46
N VAL A 17 16.38 -51.11 -4.38
CA VAL A 17 15.15 -51.93 -4.21
C VAL A 17 14.88 -52.87 -5.40
N PRO A 18 14.99 -52.43 -6.68
CA PRO A 18 14.73 -53.31 -7.83
C PRO A 18 15.73 -54.48 -7.94
N LEU A 19 16.98 -54.27 -7.53
CA LEU A 19 18.04 -55.29 -7.61
C LEU A 19 17.84 -56.45 -6.63
N ILE A 20 17.28 -56.18 -5.45
CA ILE A 20 17.01 -57.20 -4.41
C ILE A 20 15.83 -58.09 -4.82
N ILE A 21 14.81 -57.52 -5.46
CA ILE A 21 13.64 -58.28 -5.95
C ILE A 21 14.06 -59.26 -7.06
N PHE A 22 14.94 -58.83 -7.97
CA PHE A 22 15.46 -59.66 -9.05
C PHE A 22 16.23 -60.89 -8.55
N THR A 23 17.01 -60.75 -7.47
CA THR A 23 17.85 -61.84 -6.94
C THR A 23 17.01 -62.95 -6.28
N ILE A 24 15.92 -62.60 -5.58
CA ILE A 24 15.05 -63.58 -4.91
C ILE A 24 14.28 -64.43 -5.94
N ILE A 25 13.77 -63.83 -7.01
CA ILE A 25 12.99 -64.54 -8.05
C ILE A 25 13.85 -65.59 -8.77
N ASN A 26 15.12 -65.27 -9.03
CA ASN A 26 16.02 -66.16 -9.75
C ASN A 26 16.31 -67.48 -8.99
N LEU A 27 16.35 -67.40 -7.66
CA LEU A 27 16.73 -68.51 -6.77
C LEU A 27 15.73 -69.67 -6.79
N PHE A 28 14.42 -69.36 -6.84
CA PHE A 28 13.36 -70.37 -6.83
C PHE A 28 13.20 -71.10 -8.17
N PHE A 29 13.35 -70.41 -9.31
CA PHE A 29 13.15 -71.02 -10.63
C PHE A 29 14.24 -72.02 -11.02
N SER A 30 15.49 -71.77 -10.62
CA SER A 30 16.64 -72.59 -11.03
C SER A 30 16.61 -74.01 -10.47
N GLN A 31 16.11 -74.20 -9.24
CA GLN A 31 16.05 -75.51 -8.59
C GLN A 31 14.99 -76.43 -9.21
N LYS A 32 13.83 -75.88 -9.58
CA LYS A 32 12.72 -76.65 -10.17
C LYS A 32 13.10 -77.23 -11.53
N ILE A 33 13.73 -76.41 -12.38
CA ILE A 33 14.14 -76.80 -13.74
C ILE A 33 15.15 -77.96 -13.72
N ALA A 34 16.04 -78.02 -12.72
CA ALA A 34 17.05 -79.07 -12.64
C ALA A 34 16.49 -80.45 -12.32
N ILE A 35 15.47 -80.55 -11.46
CA ILE A 35 14.83 -81.84 -11.12
C ILE A 35 14.04 -82.39 -12.30
N GLU A 36 13.30 -81.54 -13.01
CA GLU A 36 12.55 -81.94 -14.21
C GLU A 36 13.49 -82.47 -15.30
N ASN A 37 14.60 -81.77 -15.55
CA ASN A 37 15.61 -82.23 -16.52
C ASN A 37 16.24 -83.58 -16.15
N ALA A 38 16.53 -83.81 -14.86
CA ALA A 38 17.15 -85.06 -14.41
C ALA A 38 16.22 -86.28 -14.58
N LEU A 39 14.92 -86.14 -14.31
CA LEU A 39 13.95 -87.22 -14.55
C LEU A 39 13.77 -87.50 -16.05
N ALA A 40 13.74 -86.46 -16.89
CA ALA A 40 13.65 -86.62 -18.35
C ALA A 40 14.88 -87.34 -18.92
N ASP A 41 16.08 -86.98 -18.47
CA ASP A 41 17.33 -87.63 -18.89
C ASP A 41 17.41 -89.09 -18.41
N ASN A 42 16.98 -89.39 -17.18
CA ASN A 42 16.93 -90.78 -16.68
C ASN A 42 15.93 -91.64 -17.44
N PHE A 43 14.75 -91.11 -17.77
CA PHE A 43 13.76 -91.84 -18.57
C PHE A 43 14.29 -92.16 -19.97
N LYS A 44 14.92 -91.17 -20.62
CA LYS A 44 15.59 -91.37 -21.90
C LYS A 44 16.71 -92.42 -21.80
N ARG A 45 17.46 -92.43 -20.70
CA ARG A 45 18.51 -93.43 -20.45
C ARG A 45 17.93 -94.84 -20.30
N ALA A 46 16.82 -95.01 -19.58
CA ALA A 46 16.13 -96.29 -19.47
C ALA A 46 15.65 -96.79 -20.84
N GLN A 47 15.09 -95.92 -21.69
CA GLN A 47 14.69 -96.26 -23.07
C GLN A 47 15.88 -96.67 -23.95
N ILE A 48 17.00 -95.94 -23.88
CA ILE A 48 18.21 -96.29 -24.66
C ILE A 48 18.74 -97.66 -24.25
N VAL A 49 18.68 -97.98 -22.95
CA VAL A 49 19.15 -99.28 -22.44
C VAL A 49 18.19 -100.39 -22.87
N ASP A 50 16.88 -100.16 -22.82
CA ASP A 50 15.85 -101.05 -23.35
C ASP A 50 16.10 -101.39 -24.84
N GLU A 51 16.27 -100.38 -25.69
CA GLU A 51 16.60 -100.58 -27.13
C GLU A 51 17.90 -101.38 -27.33
N LYS A 52 18.92 -101.10 -26.52
CA LYS A 52 20.21 -101.77 -26.58
C LYS A 52 20.14 -103.23 -26.15
N ILE A 53 19.39 -103.54 -25.09
CA ILE A 53 19.16 -104.92 -24.62
C ILE A 53 18.33 -105.69 -25.64
N ASN A 54 17.25 -105.09 -26.15
CA ASN A 54 16.45 -105.70 -27.20
C ASN A 54 17.30 -106.02 -28.44
N GLY A 55 18.17 -105.09 -28.86
CA GLY A 55 19.14 -105.31 -29.93
C GLY A 55 20.16 -106.43 -29.64
N LEU A 56 20.62 -106.57 -28.39
CA LEU A 56 21.49 -107.67 -27.96
C LEU A 56 20.78 -109.03 -28.10
N ILE A 57 19.55 -109.13 -27.62
CA ILE A 57 18.74 -110.35 -27.69
C ILE A 57 18.38 -110.68 -29.14
N GLU A 58 17.91 -109.71 -29.92
CA GLU A 58 17.59 -109.88 -31.34
C GLU A 58 18.79 -110.35 -32.15
N ARG A 59 19.94 -109.70 -32.01
CA ARG A 59 21.16 -110.05 -32.76
C ARG A 59 21.53 -111.51 -32.54
N ASN A 60 21.53 -111.96 -31.28
CA ASN A 60 21.89 -113.32 -30.92
C ASN A 60 20.79 -114.33 -31.31
N MET A 61 19.50 -113.95 -31.19
CA MET A 61 18.36 -114.74 -31.63
C MET A 61 18.38 -114.97 -33.16
N TYR A 62 18.64 -113.92 -33.95
CA TYR A 62 18.82 -114.05 -35.40
C TYR A 62 20.01 -114.95 -35.75
N GLY A 63 21.11 -114.85 -34.99
CA GLY A 63 22.25 -115.74 -35.13
C GLY A 63 21.87 -117.21 -34.99
N ILE A 64 21.22 -117.57 -33.89
CA ILE A 64 20.80 -118.95 -33.67
C ILE A 64 19.72 -119.40 -34.67
N LYS A 65 18.80 -118.53 -35.10
CA LYS A 65 17.82 -118.85 -36.15
C LYS A 65 18.47 -119.12 -37.50
N SER A 66 19.48 -118.33 -37.87
CA SER A 66 20.26 -118.53 -39.09
C SER A 66 21.03 -119.86 -39.05
N MET A 67 21.67 -120.16 -37.93
CA MET A 67 22.34 -121.44 -37.70
C MET A 67 21.35 -122.62 -37.76
N ALA A 68 20.17 -122.52 -37.15
CA ALA A 68 19.15 -123.58 -37.15
C ALA A 68 18.61 -123.88 -38.56
N ARG A 69 18.61 -122.90 -39.46
CA ARG A 69 18.23 -123.04 -40.88
C ARG A 69 19.37 -123.54 -41.77
N ASN A 70 20.60 -123.62 -41.25
CA ASN A 70 21.73 -124.09 -42.04
C ASN A 70 21.55 -125.58 -42.40
N PRO A 71 21.57 -125.96 -43.69
CA PRO A 71 21.35 -127.35 -44.11
C PRO A 71 22.29 -128.38 -43.48
N ILE A 72 23.49 -127.96 -43.05
CA ILE A 72 24.45 -128.82 -42.38
C ILE A 72 23.98 -129.14 -40.94
N ILE A 73 23.45 -128.14 -40.23
CA ILE A 73 22.90 -128.28 -38.88
C ILE A 73 21.68 -129.21 -38.90
N SER A 74 20.77 -129.05 -39.88
CA SER A 74 19.60 -129.91 -40.02
C SER A 74 19.91 -131.31 -40.56
N SER A 75 21.08 -131.54 -41.17
CA SER A 75 21.54 -132.89 -41.54
C SER A 75 22.13 -133.70 -40.37
N TYR A 76 22.33 -133.07 -39.20
CA TYR A 76 22.95 -133.70 -38.02
C TYR A 76 24.32 -134.35 -38.30
N ASP A 77 25.16 -133.71 -39.13
CA ASP A 77 26.56 -134.09 -39.31
C ASP A 77 27.38 -133.50 -38.16
N ALA A 78 27.85 -134.34 -37.22
CA ALA A 78 28.43 -133.88 -35.95
C ALA A 78 29.65 -132.97 -36.15
N GLU A 79 30.62 -133.36 -36.99
CA GLU A 79 31.85 -132.61 -37.24
C GLU A 79 31.57 -131.28 -37.94
N LYS A 80 30.78 -131.31 -39.02
CA LYS A 80 30.47 -130.08 -39.76
C LYS A 80 29.56 -129.14 -38.98
N SER A 81 28.63 -129.68 -38.21
CA SER A 81 27.78 -128.89 -37.31
C SER A 81 28.62 -128.23 -36.23
N LYS A 82 29.58 -128.95 -35.61
CA LYS A 82 30.50 -128.38 -34.63
C LYS A 82 31.29 -127.21 -35.22
N GLN A 83 31.83 -127.38 -36.43
CA GLN A 83 32.57 -126.31 -37.11
C GLN A 83 31.73 -125.04 -37.31
N ILE A 84 30.45 -125.17 -37.70
CA ILE A 84 29.54 -124.01 -37.83
C ILE A 84 29.29 -123.35 -36.49
N LEU A 85 29.04 -124.13 -35.43
CA LEU A 85 28.78 -123.58 -34.11
C LEU A 85 30.01 -122.85 -33.54
N VAL A 86 31.22 -123.40 -33.73
CA VAL A 86 32.50 -122.79 -33.32
C VAL A 86 32.80 -121.51 -34.11
N GLU A 87 32.59 -121.49 -35.42
CA GLU A 87 32.80 -120.25 -36.20
C GLU A 87 31.75 -119.20 -35.85
N SER A 88 30.52 -119.62 -35.56
CA SER A 88 29.46 -118.70 -35.15
C SER A 88 29.68 -118.11 -33.76
N SER A 89 30.31 -118.82 -32.82
CA SER A 89 30.62 -118.26 -31.50
C SER A 89 31.63 -117.11 -31.57
N LYS A 90 32.47 -117.04 -32.62
CA LYS A 90 33.33 -115.87 -32.88
C LYS A 90 32.54 -114.64 -33.34
N VAL A 91 31.41 -114.84 -34.04
CA VAL A 91 30.53 -113.78 -34.55
C VAL A 91 29.55 -113.30 -33.48
N TYR A 92 29.12 -114.20 -32.60
CA TYR A 92 28.18 -113.96 -31.51
C TYR A 92 28.85 -114.19 -30.15
N PRO A 93 29.80 -113.32 -29.74
CA PRO A 93 30.60 -113.52 -28.53
C PRO A 93 29.80 -113.41 -27.22
N ASP A 94 28.58 -112.85 -27.28
CA ASP A 94 27.68 -112.78 -26.11
C ASP A 94 27.10 -114.14 -25.74
N LEU A 95 27.11 -115.10 -26.69
CA LEU A 95 26.69 -116.46 -26.46
C LEU A 95 27.86 -117.27 -25.91
N SER A 96 27.79 -117.62 -24.64
CA SER A 96 28.78 -118.48 -23.95
C SER A 96 29.02 -119.79 -24.69
N PHE A 97 27.95 -120.47 -25.11
CA PHE A 97 27.98 -121.53 -26.09
C PHE A 97 26.64 -121.64 -26.82
N THR A 98 26.69 -122.12 -28.05
CA THR A 98 25.55 -122.65 -28.81
C THR A 98 25.57 -124.17 -28.83
N ALA A 99 24.39 -124.80 -28.83
CA ALA A 99 24.24 -126.24 -28.89
C ALA A 99 23.04 -126.67 -29.73
N VAL A 100 23.22 -127.72 -30.52
CA VAL A 100 22.14 -128.45 -31.20
C VAL A 100 21.68 -129.57 -30.29
N THR A 101 20.38 -129.66 -30.05
CA THR A 101 19.73 -130.68 -29.22
C THR A 101 18.76 -131.47 -30.09
N LYS A 102 18.78 -132.80 -30.01
CA LYS A 102 17.85 -133.67 -30.75
C LYS A 102 16.52 -133.82 -30.00
N LEU A 103 15.55 -134.51 -30.62
CA LEU A 103 14.22 -134.75 -30.06
C LEU A 103 14.21 -135.57 -28.76
N ASP A 104 15.28 -136.31 -28.49
CA ASP A 104 15.49 -137.02 -27.21
C ASP A 104 15.83 -136.06 -26.06
N GLY A 105 16.05 -134.77 -26.35
CA GLY A 105 16.40 -133.74 -25.39
C GLY A 105 17.87 -133.71 -24.99
N VAL A 106 18.71 -134.59 -25.57
CA VAL A 106 20.14 -134.61 -25.30
C VAL A 106 20.86 -133.73 -26.32
N GLN A 107 21.76 -132.88 -25.82
CA GLN A 107 22.61 -132.05 -26.67
C GLN A 107 23.46 -132.94 -27.59
N PHE A 108 23.27 -132.79 -28.89
CA PHE A 108 23.94 -133.54 -29.92
C PHE A 108 25.34 -132.99 -30.20
N VAL A 109 25.45 -131.68 -30.40
CA VAL A 109 26.74 -131.02 -30.64
C VAL A 109 26.74 -129.63 -30.01
N ARG A 110 27.90 -129.22 -29.50
CA ARG A 110 28.11 -127.92 -28.88
C ARG A 110 29.25 -127.19 -29.59
N SER A 111 29.20 -125.86 -29.55
CA SER A 111 30.29 -124.98 -29.99
C SER A 111 31.53 -125.06 -29.10
N ASP A 112 31.39 -125.57 -27.88
CA ASP A 112 32.49 -125.78 -26.94
C ASP A 112 32.82 -127.28 -26.80
N ASP A 113 33.84 -127.58 -26.01
CA ASP A 113 34.28 -128.96 -25.69
C ASP A 113 33.65 -129.51 -24.40
N SER A 114 32.65 -128.81 -23.85
CA SER A 114 31.94 -129.22 -22.63
C SER A 114 31.07 -130.44 -22.88
N LYS A 115 30.76 -131.19 -21.81
CA LYS A 115 29.89 -132.37 -21.90
C LYS A 115 28.47 -131.98 -22.30
N SER A 116 27.93 -132.69 -23.28
CA SER A 116 26.51 -132.62 -23.64
C SER A 116 25.62 -132.88 -22.42
N SER A 117 24.62 -132.02 -22.24
CA SER A 117 23.62 -132.14 -21.17
C SER A 117 22.27 -132.55 -21.75
N ASP A 118 21.48 -133.28 -20.96
CA ASP A 118 20.04 -133.44 -21.20
C ASP A 118 19.33 -132.14 -20.78
N VAL A 119 18.50 -131.58 -21.64
CA VAL A 119 17.71 -130.36 -21.42
C VAL A 119 16.20 -130.58 -21.60
N SER A 120 15.75 -131.84 -21.72
CA SER A 120 14.36 -132.22 -21.97
C SER A 120 13.36 -131.69 -20.94
N ASP A 121 13.79 -131.51 -19.69
CA ASP A 121 12.98 -131.02 -18.59
C ASP A 121 12.82 -129.48 -18.57
N ARG A 122 13.71 -128.75 -19.24
CA ARG A 122 13.75 -127.28 -19.23
C ARG A 122 12.61 -126.68 -20.07
N ASN A 123 12.04 -125.57 -19.60
CA ASN A 123 10.91 -124.91 -20.25
C ASN A 123 11.25 -124.41 -21.65
N PHE A 124 12.43 -123.81 -21.84
CA PHE A 124 12.85 -123.32 -23.15
C PHE A 124 12.88 -124.43 -24.22
N TYR A 125 13.31 -125.64 -23.84
CA TYR A 125 13.34 -126.80 -24.73
C TYR A 125 11.91 -127.19 -25.12
N LYS A 126 11.00 -127.29 -24.14
CA LYS A 126 9.59 -127.62 -24.38
C LYS A 126 8.88 -126.57 -25.26
N SER A 127 9.19 -125.28 -25.08
CA SER A 127 8.66 -124.18 -25.88
C SER A 127 9.15 -124.23 -27.33
N ALA A 128 10.46 -124.33 -27.55
CA ALA A 128 11.00 -124.43 -28.91
C ALA A 128 10.57 -125.74 -29.60
N LEU A 129 10.40 -126.86 -28.88
CA LEU A 129 9.89 -128.11 -29.44
C LEU A 129 8.45 -128.00 -29.95
N LYS A 130 7.60 -127.18 -29.30
CA LYS A 130 6.24 -126.86 -29.77
C LYS A 130 6.23 -125.98 -31.03
N GLY A 131 7.40 -125.52 -31.48
CA GLY A 131 7.55 -124.72 -32.68
C GLY A 131 7.59 -123.21 -32.44
N GLU A 132 7.79 -122.74 -31.21
CA GLU A 132 8.04 -121.33 -30.92
C GLU A 132 9.41 -120.92 -31.49
N ASP A 133 9.42 -120.01 -32.47
CA ASP A 133 10.63 -119.66 -33.23
C ASP A 133 11.60 -118.73 -32.47
N GLU A 134 11.16 -118.09 -31.38
CA GLU A 134 11.97 -117.18 -30.55
C GLU A 134 11.62 -117.40 -29.09
N VAL A 135 12.47 -118.15 -28.38
CA VAL A 135 12.27 -118.43 -26.95
C VAL A 135 13.41 -117.81 -26.16
N VAL A 136 13.08 -116.99 -25.17
CA VAL A 136 14.01 -116.50 -24.15
C VAL A 136 13.63 -117.14 -22.82
N SER A 137 14.54 -117.87 -22.20
CA SER A 137 14.25 -118.55 -20.95
C SER A 137 14.24 -117.60 -19.76
N GLU A 138 13.55 -118.04 -18.71
CA GLU A 138 13.82 -117.61 -17.35
C GLU A 138 15.32 -117.77 -16.99
N VAL A 139 15.76 -117.16 -15.90
CA VAL A 139 17.15 -117.36 -15.44
C VAL A 139 17.31 -118.78 -14.93
N LEU A 140 18.26 -119.51 -15.52
CA LEU A 140 18.57 -120.89 -15.19
C LEU A 140 19.98 -121.00 -14.63
N VAL A 141 20.20 -122.00 -13.78
CA VAL A 141 21.56 -122.46 -13.43
C VAL A 141 22.02 -123.43 -14.52
N SER A 142 23.11 -123.12 -15.20
CA SER A 142 23.70 -123.97 -16.24
C SER A 142 24.21 -125.28 -15.64
N ARG A 143 23.94 -126.41 -16.33
CA ARG A 143 24.28 -127.76 -15.82
C ARG A 143 25.76 -128.10 -15.97
N ASP A 144 26.48 -127.39 -16.82
CA ASP A 144 27.89 -127.63 -17.12
C ASP A 144 28.83 -126.92 -16.14
N ASN A 145 28.60 -125.64 -15.85
CA ASN A 145 29.50 -124.80 -15.07
C ASN A 145 28.83 -124.14 -13.84
N GLY A 146 27.52 -124.28 -13.68
CA GLY A 146 26.77 -123.67 -12.57
C GLY A 146 26.52 -122.17 -12.70
N SER A 147 26.90 -121.53 -13.82
CA SER A 147 26.66 -120.10 -14.04
C SER A 147 25.17 -119.81 -14.22
N LEU A 148 24.75 -118.61 -13.81
CA LEU A 148 23.41 -118.13 -14.12
C LEU A 148 23.35 -117.67 -15.58
N ILE A 149 22.41 -118.26 -16.32
CA ILE A 149 22.24 -118.04 -17.75
C ILE A 149 20.78 -117.73 -18.09
N THR A 150 20.58 -116.98 -19.17
CA THR A 150 19.33 -117.00 -19.94
C THR A 150 19.62 -117.68 -21.28
N VAL A 151 18.69 -118.50 -21.73
CA VAL A 151 18.85 -119.33 -22.93
C VAL A 151 17.96 -118.77 -24.02
N LEU A 152 18.58 -118.48 -25.16
CA LEU A 152 17.90 -118.24 -26.43
C LEU A 152 17.73 -119.58 -27.14
N ALA A 153 16.51 -119.92 -27.59
CA ALA A 153 16.26 -121.17 -28.29
C ALA A 153 15.34 -121.00 -29.51
N THR A 154 15.61 -121.78 -30.55
CA THR A 154 14.78 -121.88 -31.77
C THR A 154 14.73 -123.33 -32.27
N PRO A 155 13.60 -123.79 -32.83
CA PRO A 155 13.50 -125.10 -33.48
C PRO A 155 14.42 -125.20 -34.71
N ILE A 156 15.01 -126.38 -34.89
CA ILE A 156 15.61 -126.85 -36.14
C ILE A 156 14.54 -127.63 -36.88
N ARG A 157 14.18 -127.20 -38.09
CA ARG A 157 13.14 -127.82 -38.90
C ARG A 157 13.73 -128.67 -40.02
N ASP A 158 12.94 -129.61 -40.53
CA ASP A 158 13.29 -130.39 -41.73
C ASP A 158 13.51 -129.50 -42.98
N LYS A 159 14.00 -130.08 -44.08
CA LYS A 159 14.29 -129.33 -45.32
C LYS A 159 13.05 -128.67 -45.94
N GLU A 160 11.86 -129.16 -45.65
CA GLU A 160 10.58 -128.61 -46.11
C GLU A 160 10.04 -127.52 -45.15
N GLY A 161 10.72 -127.30 -44.01
CA GLY A 161 10.45 -126.24 -43.04
C GLY A 161 9.27 -126.52 -42.12
N GLY A 162 8.68 -127.71 -42.18
CA GLY A 162 7.41 -128.03 -41.51
C GLY A 162 7.58 -128.66 -40.13
N THR A 163 8.40 -129.71 -40.02
CA THR A 163 8.50 -130.53 -38.81
C THR A 163 9.72 -130.14 -37.98
N VAL A 164 9.54 -129.94 -36.66
CA VAL A 164 10.67 -129.73 -35.73
C VAL A 164 11.43 -131.05 -35.56
N THR A 165 12.72 -131.05 -35.86
CA THR A 165 13.61 -132.22 -35.76
C THR A 165 14.63 -132.12 -34.63
N GLY A 166 14.74 -130.93 -34.02
CA GLY A 166 15.63 -130.64 -32.90
C GLY A 166 15.56 -129.16 -32.56
N ILE A 167 16.47 -128.68 -31.72
CA ILE A 167 16.49 -127.31 -31.21
C ILE A 167 17.92 -126.80 -31.25
N LEU A 168 18.10 -125.56 -31.70
CA LEU A 168 19.34 -124.84 -31.51
C LEU A 168 19.17 -123.86 -30.35
N GLN A 169 20.04 -123.96 -29.36
CA GLN A 169 20.12 -123.01 -28.24
C GLN A 169 21.40 -122.19 -28.29
N GLY A 170 21.37 -121.01 -27.69
CA GLY A 170 22.51 -120.17 -27.37
C GLY A 170 22.35 -119.57 -25.97
N ASN A 171 23.38 -119.68 -25.13
CA ASN A 171 23.29 -119.29 -23.73
C ASN A 171 23.96 -117.94 -23.48
N ILE A 172 23.30 -117.00 -22.83
CA ILE A 172 23.87 -115.73 -22.37
C ILE A 172 24.05 -115.80 -20.86
N GLU A 173 25.28 -115.65 -20.36
CA GLU A 173 25.51 -115.60 -18.92
C GLU A 173 25.16 -114.21 -18.37
N LEU A 174 24.60 -114.15 -17.16
CA LEU A 174 24.26 -112.89 -16.48
C LEU A 174 25.46 -111.91 -16.36
N PRO A 175 26.73 -112.34 -16.18
CA PRO A 175 27.89 -111.44 -16.23
C PRO A 175 28.01 -110.63 -17.53
N VAL A 176 27.53 -111.15 -18.66
CA VAL A 176 27.47 -110.41 -19.94
C VAL A 176 26.49 -109.24 -19.81
N LEU A 177 25.30 -109.50 -19.25
CA LEU A 177 24.28 -108.47 -18.98
C LEU A 177 24.76 -107.47 -17.92
N ASN A 178 25.49 -107.90 -16.88
CA ASN A 178 26.11 -107.01 -15.88
C ASN A 178 27.09 -106.04 -16.53
N SER A 179 27.96 -106.54 -17.41
CA SER A 179 28.91 -105.71 -18.15
C SER A 179 28.19 -104.71 -19.04
N PHE A 180 27.09 -105.12 -19.64
CA PHE A 180 26.25 -104.27 -20.48
C PHE A 180 25.64 -103.09 -19.71
N VAL A 181 25.00 -103.34 -18.56
CA VAL A 181 24.44 -102.27 -17.74
C VAL A 181 25.51 -101.40 -17.06
N LYS A 182 26.70 -101.96 -16.82
CA LYS A 182 27.87 -101.21 -16.30
C LYS A 182 28.37 -100.17 -17.29
N GLU A 183 28.48 -100.50 -18.56
CA GLU A 183 28.88 -99.54 -19.60
C GLU A 183 27.87 -98.40 -19.76
N LEU A 184 26.58 -98.69 -19.51
CA LEU A 184 25.48 -97.75 -19.67
C LEU A 184 25.20 -96.90 -18.41
N SER A 185 25.74 -97.30 -17.26
CA SER A 185 25.68 -96.57 -15.98
C SER A 185 26.72 -95.43 -15.93
N GLN A 186 26.48 -94.37 -16.72
CA GLN A 186 27.34 -93.18 -16.81
C GLN A 186 26.68 -91.95 -16.17
N ASP A 187 27.46 -90.88 -15.96
CA ASP A 187 26.99 -89.58 -15.44
C ASP A 187 26.30 -89.64 -14.06
N ASN A 188 26.80 -90.49 -13.17
CA ASN A 188 26.23 -90.78 -11.85
C ASN A 188 24.84 -91.44 -11.87
N ALA A 189 24.33 -91.83 -13.04
CA ALA A 189 23.14 -92.66 -13.17
C ALA A 189 23.51 -94.13 -13.06
N THR A 190 22.76 -94.87 -12.26
CA THR A 190 22.88 -96.33 -12.11
C THR A 190 21.77 -96.98 -12.94
N VAL A 191 22.14 -97.82 -13.88
CA VAL A 191 21.22 -98.58 -14.73
C VAL A 191 21.24 -100.04 -14.33
N TYR A 192 20.09 -100.68 -14.16
CA TYR A 192 20.01 -102.10 -13.83
C TYR A 192 18.77 -102.73 -14.47
N ILE A 193 18.77 -104.06 -14.57
CA ILE A 193 17.68 -104.82 -15.18
C ILE A 193 17.10 -105.77 -14.13
N VAL A 194 15.78 -105.87 -14.12
CA VAL A 194 14.99 -106.76 -13.29
C VAL A 194 14.25 -107.73 -14.20
N ASP A 195 14.20 -109.01 -13.85
CA ASP A 195 13.47 -110.00 -14.62
C ASP A 195 11.94 -109.86 -14.45
N SER A 196 11.19 -110.70 -15.17
CA SER A 196 9.73 -110.73 -15.11
C SER A 196 9.16 -111.13 -13.74
N ASP A 197 9.96 -111.71 -12.84
CA ASP A 197 9.55 -112.08 -11.48
C ASP A 197 9.85 -110.96 -10.46
N GLY A 198 10.40 -109.83 -10.91
CA GLY A 198 10.77 -108.71 -10.04
C GLY A 198 12.12 -108.90 -9.34
N LYS A 199 12.95 -109.85 -9.79
CA LYS A 199 14.28 -110.11 -9.23
C LYS A 199 15.39 -109.54 -10.09
N LEU A 200 16.45 -109.07 -9.45
CA LEU A 200 17.59 -108.48 -10.12
C LEU A 200 18.21 -109.45 -11.15
N LEU A 201 18.31 -109.00 -12.40
CA LEU A 201 18.88 -109.74 -13.53
C LEU A 201 20.28 -109.23 -13.87
N ALA A 202 20.47 -107.90 -13.87
CA ALA A 202 21.76 -107.30 -14.15
C ALA A 202 21.96 -106.00 -13.35
N HIS A 203 23.16 -105.78 -12.80
CA HIS A 203 23.51 -104.56 -12.07
C HIS A 203 24.99 -104.18 -12.28
N PRO A 204 25.34 -102.89 -12.35
CA PRO A 204 26.68 -102.42 -12.73
C PRO A 204 27.75 -102.75 -11.70
N THR A 205 27.35 -102.94 -10.44
CA THR A 205 28.25 -103.13 -9.29
C THR A 205 27.99 -104.38 -8.47
N LYS A 206 26.86 -105.09 -8.67
CA LYS A 206 26.58 -106.34 -7.95
C LYS A 206 26.97 -107.51 -8.84
N SER A 207 27.85 -108.38 -8.36
CA SER A 207 28.05 -109.68 -9.00
C SER A 207 26.82 -110.57 -8.70
N LEU A 208 26.36 -111.31 -9.70
CA LEU A 208 25.16 -112.15 -9.65
C LEU A 208 25.57 -113.57 -10.04
N ASP A 209 26.43 -114.18 -9.23
CA ASP A 209 27.05 -115.47 -9.54
C ASP A 209 26.17 -116.64 -9.05
N LYS A 210 25.33 -116.43 -8.02
CA LYS A 210 24.43 -117.44 -7.45
C LYS A 210 22.98 -116.96 -7.43
N PRO A 211 21.98 -117.88 -7.42
CA PRO A 211 20.56 -117.51 -7.33
C PRO A 211 20.22 -116.62 -6.13
N GLU A 212 20.95 -116.77 -5.02
CA GLU A 212 20.77 -116.02 -3.76
C GLU A 212 21.17 -114.55 -3.88
N ASP A 213 22.04 -114.20 -4.83
CA ASP A 213 22.54 -112.83 -5.04
C ASP A 213 21.49 -111.93 -5.72
N ARG A 214 20.44 -112.56 -6.30
CA ARG A 214 19.37 -111.88 -7.02
C ARG A 214 18.36 -111.27 -6.04
N THR A 215 18.59 -110.00 -5.68
CA THR A 215 17.70 -109.23 -4.80
C THR A 215 16.28 -109.16 -5.37
N ASP A 216 15.27 -109.43 -4.54
CA ASP A 216 13.86 -109.20 -4.86
C ASP A 216 13.52 -107.72 -4.69
N LEU A 217 12.98 -107.08 -5.73
CA LEU A 217 12.68 -105.66 -5.76
C LEU A 217 11.18 -105.37 -5.82
N ASN A 218 10.33 -106.38 -5.60
CA ASN A 218 8.87 -106.23 -5.63
C ASN A 218 8.30 -105.32 -4.52
N ASP A 219 9.09 -104.95 -3.50
CA ASP A 219 8.67 -103.98 -2.50
C ASP A 219 8.50 -102.56 -3.07
N PHE A 220 9.20 -102.24 -4.17
CA PHE A 220 9.13 -100.93 -4.81
C PHE A 220 7.95 -100.84 -5.78
N GLU A 221 7.16 -99.78 -5.65
CA GLU A 221 5.96 -99.60 -6.46
C GLU A 221 6.29 -99.44 -7.96
N PHE A 222 7.37 -98.75 -8.32
CA PHE A 222 7.82 -98.68 -9.73
C PHE A 222 8.14 -100.04 -10.33
N ILE A 223 8.65 -101.01 -9.56
CA ILE A 223 8.93 -102.36 -10.06
C ILE A 223 7.64 -103.12 -10.31
N LYS A 224 6.66 -103.03 -9.40
CA LYS A 224 5.32 -103.64 -9.61
C LYS A 224 4.62 -103.08 -10.84
N LYS A 225 4.77 -101.78 -11.10
CA LYS A 225 4.25 -101.11 -12.31
C LYS A 225 5.01 -101.56 -13.55
N GLY A 226 6.34 -101.59 -13.48
CA GLY A 226 7.22 -102.04 -14.56
C GLY A 226 6.93 -103.46 -15.04
N VAL A 227 6.82 -104.42 -14.11
CA VAL A 227 6.55 -105.84 -14.46
C VAL A 227 5.18 -106.02 -15.12
N LYS A 228 4.21 -105.11 -14.87
CA LYS A 228 2.89 -105.09 -15.53
C LYS A 228 2.88 -104.37 -16.89
N GLY A 229 4.01 -103.84 -17.35
CA GLY A 229 4.15 -103.15 -18.63
C GLY A 229 3.98 -101.65 -18.61
N GLU A 230 4.01 -101.02 -17.44
CA GLU A 230 4.06 -99.56 -17.34
C GLU A 230 5.50 -99.05 -17.47
N SER A 231 5.64 -97.83 -17.99
CA SER A 231 6.90 -97.07 -17.97
C SER A 231 6.66 -95.72 -17.30
N GLY A 232 7.60 -95.24 -16.50
CA GLY A 232 7.41 -94.01 -15.75
C GLY A 232 8.68 -93.46 -15.11
N SER A 233 8.53 -92.35 -14.41
CA SER A 233 9.57 -91.79 -13.56
C SER A 233 8.96 -91.33 -12.25
N GLU A 234 9.59 -91.66 -11.13
CA GLU A 234 9.16 -91.26 -9.79
C GLU A 234 10.35 -91.00 -8.87
N GLU A 235 10.15 -90.16 -7.85
CA GLU A 235 11.11 -90.00 -6.76
C GLU A 235 10.85 -91.11 -5.73
N VAL A 236 11.87 -91.89 -5.42
CA VAL A 236 11.78 -93.05 -4.53
C VAL A 236 12.87 -92.95 -3.47
N VAL A 237 12.57 -93.37 -2.25
CA VAL A 237 13.59 -93.49 -1.21
C VAL A 237 14.13 -94.91 -1.21
N LYS A 238 15.40 -95.08 -1.60
CA LYS A 238 16.11 -96.35 -1.64
C LYS A 238 17.37 -96.21 -0.78
N ASP A 239 17.59 -97.14 0.15
CA ASP A 239 18.72 -97.12 1.09
C ASP A 239 18.88 -95.79 1.87
N GLY A 240 17.76 -95.19 2.27
CA GLY A 240 17.72 -93.90 2.99
C GLY A 240 18.06 -92.66 2.14
N LYS A 241 18.27 -92.83 0.83
CA LYS A 241 18.56 -91.75 -0.13
C LYS A 241 17.37 -91.51 -1.05
N SER A 242 17.04 -90.24 -1.29
CA SER A 242 16.07 -89.87 -2.33
C SER A 242 16.72 -90.03 -3.71
N MET A 243 16.16 -90.96 -4.47
CA MET A 243 16.57 -91.33 -5.82
C MET A 243 15.49 -90.89 -6.80
N LEU A 244 15.91 -90.33 -7.93
CA LEU A 244 15.04 -90.09 -9.08
C LEU A 244 15.16 -91.32 -9.97
N VAL A 245 14.11 -92.14 -10.01
CA VAL A 245 14.08 -93.44 -10.70
C VAL A 245 13.20 -93.34 -11.93
N SER A 246 13.68 -93.87 -13.05
CA SER A 246 12.90 -94.06 -14.27
C SER A 246 12.97 -95.51 -14.71
N TYR A 247 11.87 -96.04 -15.22
CA TYR A 247 11.75 -97.45 -15.56
C TYR A 247 10.95 -97.68 -16.84
N VAL A 248 11.33 -98.71 -17.60
CA VAL A 248 10.73 -99.15 -18.87
C VAL A 248 10.72 -100.68 -18.90
N GLN A 249 9.64 -101.30 -19.41
CA GLN A 249 9.59 -102.76 -19.62
C GLN A 249 9.90 -103.11 -21.09
N ASP A 250 10.84 -104.03 -21.29
CA ASP A 250 11.09 -104.65 -22.59
C ASP A 250 9.95 -105.61 -22.93
N LYS A 251 9.32 -105.40 -24.09
CA LYS A 251 8.13 -106.17 -24.50
C LYS A 251 8.43 -107.62 -24.88
N LYS A 252 9.69 -107.97 -25.21
CA LYS A 252 10.04 -109.31 -25.68
C LYS A 252 10.43 -110.25 -24.54
N THR A 253 11.25 -109.75 -23.63
CA THR A 253 11.78 -110.52 -22.50
C THR A 253 10.93 -110.37 -21.24
N GLY A 254 10.10 -109.31 -21.15
CA GLY A 254 9.37 -108.95 -19.95
C GLY A 254 10.24 -108.29 -18.87
N TRP A 255 11.51 -108.04 -19.16
CA TRP A 255 12.46 -107.43 -18.21
C TRP A 255 12.16 -105.95 -18.01
N VAL A 256 12.40 -105.46 -16.79
CA VAL A 256 12.24 -104.04 -16.44
C VAL A 256 13.61 -103.39 -16.33
N ILE A 257 13.86 -102.43 -17.21
CA ILE A 257 15.06 -101.60 -17.24
C ILE A 257 14.84 -100.40 -16.33
N CYS A 258 15.71 -100.21 -15.36
CA CYS A 258 15.64 -99.13 -14.38
C CYS A 258 16.89 -98.23 -14.49
N ALA A 259 16.70 -96.92 -14.45
CA ALA A 259 17.76 -95.92 -14.36
C ALA A 259 17.50 -95.01 -13.16
N GLU A 260 18.47 -94.90 -12.24
CA GLU A 260 18.33 -94.11 -11.02
C GLU A 260 19.49 -93.14 -10.81
N ILE A 261 19.21 -91.92 -10.34
CA ILE A 261 20.23 -90.93 -9.93
C ILE A 261 19.88 -90.34 -8.56
N PRO A 262 20.87 -90.11 -7.65
CA PRO A 262 20.62 -89.44 -6.38
C PRO A 262 20.19 -87.97 -6.57
N LYS A 263 19.10 -87.56 -5.91
CA LYS A 263 18.56 -86.18 -5.99
C LYS A 263 19.56 -85.11 -5.53
N SER A 264 20.44 -85.44 -4.59
CA SER A 264 21.47 -84.52 -4.07
C SER A 264 22.43 -84.01 -5.15
N ILE A 265 22.77 -84.86 -6.11
CA ILE A 265 23.71 -84.52 -7.20
C ILE A 265 23.09 -83.53 -8.18
N THR A 266 21.77 -83.64 -8.40
CA THR A 266 21.01 -82.72 -9.27
C THR A 266 20.95 -81.31 -8.69
N VAL A 267 20.80 -81.19 -7.36
CA VAL A 267 20.72 -79.89 -6.67
C VAL A 267 22.10 -79.19 -6.61
N GLU A 268 23.20 -79.94 -6.48
CA GLU A 268 24.55 -79.36 -6.47
C GLU A 268 24.90 -78.67 -7.80
N LYS A 269 24.50 -79.24 -8.95
CA LYS A 269 24.70 -78.61 -10.27
C LYS A 269 23.95 -77.27 -10.43
N SER A 270 22.83 -77.07 -9.74
CA SER A 270 22.07 -75.80 -9.78
C SER A 270 22.73 -74.65 -9.01
N ILE A 271 23.55 -74.94 -8.00
CA ILE A 271 24.17 -73.91 -7.14
C ILE A 271 25.20 -73.08 -7.90
N HIS A 272 25.97 -73.69 -8.83
CA HIS A 272 26.97 -72.98 -9.62
C HIS A 272 26.36 -71.94 -10.57
N SER A 273 25.20 -72.23 -11.16
CA SER A 273 24.48 -71.26 -11.99
C SER A 273 23.95 -70.07 -11.16
N LEU A 274 23.71 -70.28 -9.86
CA LEU A 274 23.12 -69.30 -8.94
C LEU A 274 24.16 -68.27 -8.43
N ILE A 275 25.42 -68.69 -8.27
CA ILE A 275 26.51 -67.83 -7.80
C ILE A 275 26.96 -66.82 -8.88
N ASN A 276 27.04 -67.25 -10.16
CA ASN A 276 27.48 -66.36 -11.24
C ASN A 276 26.49 -65.21 -11.52
N THR A 277 25.18 -65.44 -11.42
CA THR A 277 24.18 -64.39 -11.63
C THR A 277 24.13 -63.40 -10.46
N SER A 278 24.44 -63.84 -9.24
CA SER A 278 24.47 -62.99 -8.05
C SER A 278 25.68 -62.04 -8.02
N LEU A 279 26.83 -62.45 -8.55
CA LEU A 279 28.04 -61.60 -8.64
C LEU A 279 27.86 -60.38 -9.56
N ILE A 280 27.13 -60.54 -10.66
CA ILE A 280 26.84 -59.44 -11.60
C ILE A 280 25.97 -58.37 -10.93
N GLY A 281 25.02 -58.77 -10.09
CA GLY A 281 24.16 -57.85 -9.33
C GLY A 281 24.95 -56.97 -8.33
N ILE A 282 25.96 -57.54 -7.67
CA ILE A 282 26.77 -56.82 -6.68
C ILE A 282 27.66 -55.75 -7.36
N VAL A 283 28.23 -56.04 -8.52
CA VAL A 283 29.07 -55.08 -9.26
C VAL A 283 28.27 -53.85 -9.71
N ILE A 284 27.03 -54.05 -10.19
CA ILE A 284 26.13 -52.96 -10.61
C ILE A 284 25.75 -52.07 -9.42
N LEU A 285 25.57 -52.66 -8.23
CA LEU A 285 25.27 -51.91 -7.01
C LEU A 285 26.43 -50.98 -6.61
N PHE A 286 27.68 -51.42 -6.71
CA PHE A 286 28.84 -50.59 -6.35
C PHE A 286 29.06 -49.41 -7.32
N ILE A 287 28.88 -49.64 -8.62
CA ILE A 287 29.01 -48.58 -9.65
C ILE A 287 27.95 -47.49 -9.43
N THR A 288 26.71 -47.88 -9.16
CA THR A 288 25.62 -46.92 -8.92
C THR A 288 25.82 -46.13 -7.62
N CYS A 289 26.30 -46.76 -6.54
CA CYS A 289 26.63 -46.06 -5.29
C CYS A 289 27.74 -45.01 -5.48
N GLY A 290 28.79 -45.35 -6.25
CA GLY A 290 29.90 -44.43 -6.53
C GLY A 290 29.49 -43.20 -7.34
N GLY A 291 28.65 -43.39 -8.36
CA GLY A 291 28.16 -42.29 -9.21
C GLY A 291 27.31 -41.27 -8.44
N VAL A 292 26.44 -41.74 -7.55
CA VAL A 292 25.58 -40.86 -6.72
C VAL A 292 26.40 -39.98 -5.78
N PHE A 293 27.51 -40.48 -5.22
CA PHE A 293 28.34 -39.71 -4.29
C PHE A 293 29.04 -38.51 -4.94
N VAL A 294 29.56 -38.68 -6.16
CA VAL A 294 30.29 -37.63 -6.89
C VAL A 294 29.34 -36.52 -7.37
N LEU A 295 28.20 -36.89 -7.96
CA LEU A 295 27.19 -35.95 -8.45
C LEU A 295 26.66 -35.03 -7.34
N VAL A 296 26.37 -35.60 -6.17
CA VAL A 296 25.88 -34.83 -5.03
C VAL A 296 26.93 -33.87 -4.46
N GLY A 297 28.23 -34.23 -4.54
CA GLY A 297 29.33 -33.35 -4.13
C GLY A 297 29.47 -32.11 -5.02
N TYR A 298 29.32 -32.27 -6.33
CA TYR A 298 29.43 -31.18 -7.31
C TYR A 298 28.25 -30.19 -7.20
N ALA A 299 27.03 -30.69 -7.05
CA ALA A 299 25.82 -29.86 -7.01
C ALA A 299 25.65 -29.03 -5.72
N THR A 300 26.22 -29.46 -4.59
CA THR A 300 25.93 -28.86 -3.26
C THR A 300 26.90 -27.75 -2.83
N LYS A 301 28.11 -27.67 -3.41
CA LYS A 301 29.11 -26.67 -3.03
C LYS A 301 28.71 -25.22 -3.41
N PRO A 302 28.20 -24.94 -4.62
CA PRO A 302 27.76 -23.58 -4.99
C PRO A 302 26.55 -23.10 -4.16
N LEU A 303 25.64 -24.00 -3.78
CA LEU A 303 24.50 -23.69 -2.90
C LEU A 303 24.94 -23.18 -1.52
N HIS A 304 26.08 -23.66 -1.01
CA HIS A 304 26.58 -23.19 0.29
C HIS A 304 27.19 -21.79 0.22
N ILE A 305 27.80 -21.43 -0.92
CA ILE A 305 28.29 -20.07 -1.19
C ILE A 305 27.11 -19.10 -1.26
N LEU A 306 26.03 -19.48 -1.96
CA LEU A 306 24.78 -18.72 -2.00
C LEU A 306 24.14 -18.57 -0.62
N LEU A 307 24.11 -19.63 0.18
CA LEU A 307 23.59 -19.58 1.55
C LEU A 307 24.38 -18.59 2.42
N ASN A 308 25.71 -18.56 2.29
CA ASN A 308 26.54 -17.61 3.02
C ASN A 308 26.33 -16.17 2.54
N ALA A 309 26.20 -15.95 1.23
CA ALA A 309 25.87 -14.64 0.68
C ALA A 309 24.49 -14.16 1.14
N ALA A 310 23.49 -15.04 1.13
CA ALA A 310 22.15 -14.77 1.63
C ALA A 310 22.15 -14.44 3.12
N ASN A 311 22.91 -15.18 3.94
CA ASN A 311 23.05 -14.90 5.37
C ASN A 311 23.69 -13.52 5.64
N LYS A 312 24.74 -13.16 4.88
CA LYS A 312 25.36 -11.82 4.98
C LYS A 312 24.36 -10.71 4.64
N ILE A 313 23.66 -10.83 3.51
CA ILE A 313 22.62 -9.88 3.08
C ILE A 313 21.50 -9.79 4.12
N SER A 314 21.04 -10.92 4.68
CA SER A 314 19.98 -10.94 5.70
C SER A 314 20.39 -10.30 7.02
N ASN A 315 21.68 -10.30 7.34
CA ASN A 315 22.23 -9.65 8.53
C ASN A 315 22.58 -8.17 8.28
N GLY A 316 22.17 -7.61 7.14
CA GLY A 316 22.38 -6.21 6.78
C GLY A 316 23.76 -5.90 6.19
N ASP A 317 24.59 -6.90 5.92
CA ASP A 317 25.86 -6.71 5.20
C ASP A 317 25.62 -6.77 3.68
N LEU A 318 25.50 -5.58 3.08
CA LEU A 318 25.27 -5.40 1.64
C LEU A 318 26.58 -5.15 0.87
N THR A 319 27.75 -5.34 1.52
CA THR A 319 29.07 -5.24 0.88
C THR A 319 29.44 -6.50 0.07
N VAL A 320 28.53 -7.48 0.00
CA VAL A 320 28.71 -8.74 -0.73
C VAL A 320 28.82 -8.47 -2.23
N ASN A 321 30.05 -8.35 -2.69
CA ASN A 321 30.40 -8.20 -4.09
C ASN A 321 31.05 -9.51 -4.59
N ASN A 322 30.78 -9.89 -5.84
CA ASN A 322 31.47 -10.98 -6.53
C ASN A 322 31.24 -12.38 -5.92
N ILE A 323 29.98 -12.85 -5.95
CA ILE A 323 29.64 -14.23 -5.54
C ILE A 323 30.27 -15.21 -6.54
N ASN A 324 31.49 -15.69 -6.22
CA ASN A 324 32.34 -16.47 -7.12
C ASN A 324 31.80 -17.89 -7.40
N ILE A 325 30.78 -17.99 -8.24
CA ILE A 325 30.19 -19.24 -8.75
C ILE A 325 30.50 -19.35 -10.23
N LYS A 326 31.51 -20.15 -10.57
CA LYS A 326 31.91 -20.47 -11.95
C LYS A 326 31.04 -21.60 -12.50
N SER A 327 29.73 -21.37 -12.57
CA SER A 327 28.77 -22.30 -13.19
C SER A 327 27.96 -21.58 -14.26
N ASN A 328 27.68 -22.26 -15.37
CA ASN A 328 26.86 -21.73 -16.47
C ASN A 328 25.42 -22.27 -16.44
N ASP A 329 25.03 -22.90 -15.33
CA ASP A 329 23.69 -23.47 -15.10
C ASP A 329 22.81 -22.52 -14.25
N GLU A 330 21.65 -23.02 -13.83
CA GLU A 330 20.68 -22.31 -12.99
C GLU A 330 21.30 -21.78 -11.70
N ILE A 331 22.31 -22.47 -11.16
CA ILE A 331 22.99 -22.06 -9.91
C ILE A 331 23.91 -20.85 -10.14
N GLY A 332 24.55 -20.78 -11.31
CA GLY A 332 25.31 -19.59 -11.74
C GLY A 332 24.41 -18.37 -11.97
N ASN A 333 23.25 -18.56 -12.61
CA ASN A 333 22.24 -17.52 -12.76
C ASN A 333 21.71 -17.03 -11.40
N LEU A 334 21.50 -17.93 -10.46
CA LEU A 334 21.08 -17.60 -9.10
C LEU A 334 22.13 -16.76 -8.36
N GLY A 335 23.42 -17.04 -8.54
CA GLY A 335 24.51 -16.20 -8.01
C GLY A 335 24.50 -14.77 -8.50
N ARG A 336 24.36 -14.57 -9.82
CA ARG A 336 24.24 -13.22 -10.41
C ARG A 336 22.99 -12.48 -9.94
N ALA A 337 21.87 -13.20 -9.78
CA ALA A 337 20.64 -12.60 -9.26
C ALA A 337 20.79 -12.13 -7.80
N PHE A 338 21.45 -12.92 -6.94
CA PHE A 338 21.76 -12.52 -5.56
C PHE A 338 22.70 -11.30 -5.49
N GLU A 339 23.69 -11.23 -6.38
CA GLU A 339 24.58 -10.07 -6.48
C GLU A 339 23.84 -8.80 -6.90
N LYS A 340 23.00 -8.90 -7.94
CA LYS A 340 22.14 -7.79 -8.37
C LYS A 340 21.19 -7.34 -7.26
N MET A 341 20.64 -8.28 -6.49
CA MET A 341 19.81 -7.98 -5.33
C MET A 341 20.59 -7.21 -4.26
N ALA A 342 21.82 -7.61 -3.94
CA ALA A 342 22.66 -6.90 -2.97
C ALA A 342 22.98 -5.46 -3.42
N VAL A 343 23.32 -5.26 -4.70
CA VAL A 343 23.54 -3.93 -5.29
C VAL A 343 22.29 -3.06 -5.19
N ASN A 344 21.14 -3.57 -5.64
CA ASN A 344 19.89 -2.82 -5.61
C ASN A 344 19.46 -2.47 -4.17
N LEU A 345 19.60 -3.40 -3.21
CA LEU A 345 19.31 -3.12 -1.81
C LEU A 345 20.23 -2.04 -1.24
N ARG A 346 21.52 -2.07 -1.58
CA ARG A 346 22.49 -1.05 -1.16
C ARG A 346 22.13 0.33 -1.72
N GLU A 347 21.74 0.41 -2.98
CA GLU A 347 21.27 1.64 -3.61
C GLU A 347 20.01 2.18 -2.91
N VAL A 348 19.03 1.32 -2.64
CA VAL A 348 17.82 1.70 -1.89
C VAL A 348 18.18 2.23 -0.49
N ILE A 349 19.04 1.55 0.26
CA ILE A 349 19.45 2.00 1.60
C ILE A 349 20.19 3.35 1.54
N ASN A 350 21.09 3.55 0.58
CA ASN A 350 21.80 4.81 0.42
C ASN A 350 20.85 5.96 0.03
N ASN A 351 19.89 5.71 -0.87
CA ASN A 351 18.87 6.71 -1.22
C ASN A 351 17.98 7.06 -0.02
N ILE A 352 17.61 6.07 0.82
CA ILE A 352 16.86 6.33 2.05
C ILE A 352 17.70 7.19 3.01
N LYS A 353 19.01 6.93 3.17
CA LYS A 353 19.90 7.76 4.01
C LYS A 353 19.95 9.21 3.51
N GLU A 354 20.22 9.42 2.22
CA GLU A 354 20.29 10.76 1.63
C GLU A 354 18.95 11.51 1.79
N HIS A 355 17.83 10.86 1.47
CA HIS A 355 16.51 11.48 1.61
C HIS A 355 16.15 11.76 3.08
N SER A 356 16.53 10.89 4.02
CA SER A 356 16.30 11.13 5.45
C SER A 356 17.09 12.34 5.94
N GLU A 357 18.35 12.50 5.52
CA GLU A 357 19.16 13.68 5.86
C GLU A 357 18.56 14.95 5.26
N ARG A 358 18.08 14.90 4.01
CA ARG A 358 17.37 16.03 3.39
C ARG A 358 16.08 16.39 4.13
N VAL A 359 15.29 15.41 4.57
CA VAL A 359 14.07 15.65 5.37
C VAL A 359 14.44 16.25 6.73
N SER A 360 15.50 15.79 7.38
CA SER A 360 15.97 16.34 8.66
C SER A 360 16.41 17.81 8.51
N SER A 361 17.23 18.14 7.50
CA SER A 361 17.62 19.53 7.23
C SER A 361 16.43 20.42 6.88
N ALA A 362 15.51 19.94 6.02
CA ALA A 362 14.30 20.68 5.67
C ALA A 362 13.39 20.90 6.88
N SER A 363 13.30 19.93 7.78
CA SER A 363 12.53 20.06 9.03
C SER A 363 13.17 21.10 9.97
N SER A 364 14.50 21.16 10.05
CA SER A 364 15.20 22.21 10.82
C SER A 364 14.92 23.59 10.24
N GLU A 365 15.07 23.79 8.93
CA GLU A 365 14.75 25.07 8.29
C GLU A 365 13.28 25.46 8.47
N MET A 366 12.36 24.50 8.37
CA MET A 366 10.94 24.75 8.59
C MET A 366 10.62 25.11 10.04
N THR A 367 11.39 24.61 11.01
CA THR A 367 11.25 24.99 12.43
C THR A 367 11.56 26.47 12.62
N ASP A 368 12.66 26.96 12.02
CA ASP A 368 13.03 28.38 12.06
C ASP A 368 11.95 29.26 11.40
N VAL A 369 11.37 28.80 10.30
CA VAL A 369 10.25 29.48 9.62
C VAL A 369 9.00 29.55 10.51
N CYS A 370 8.66 28.46 11.20
CA CYS A 370 7.54 28.43 12.14
C CYS A 370 7.75 29.38 13.31
N GLU A 371 8.96 29.40 13.90
CA GLU A 371 9.30 30.31 15.00
C GLU A 371 9.23 31.79 14.56
N GLN A 372 9.76 32.09 13.37
CA GLN A 372 9.67 33.43 12.80
C GLN A 372 8.22 33.84 12.53
N GLN A 373 7.38 32.93 12.01
CA GLN A 373 5.97 33.23 11.80
C GLN A 373 5.18 33.38 13.09
N SER A 374 5.50 32.62 14.13
CA SER A 374 4.89 32.80 15.46
C SER A 374 5.14 34.21 16.00
N LYS A 375 6.36 34.73 15.82
CA LYS A 375 6.71 36.10 16.19
C LYS A 375 5.93 37.14 15.37
N VAL A 376 5.78 36.92 14.07
CA VAL A 376 4.97 37.81 13.20
C VAL A 376 3.50 37.80 13.65
N ALA A 377 2.92 36.64 13.93
CA ALA A 377 1.55 36.52 14.42
C ALA A 377 1.36 37.23 15.78
N THR A 378 2.34 37.13 16.67
CA THR A 378 2.33 37.86 17.96
C THR A 378 2.33 39.37 17.76
N ASN A 379 3.21 39.88 16.89
CA ASN A 379 3.24 41.31 16.56
C ASN A 379 1.94 41.78 15.88
N SER A 380 1.33 40.94 15.03
CA SER A 380 0.03 41.23 14.43
C SER A 380 -1.07 41.35 15.49
N ALA A 381 -1.08 40.46 16.50
CA ALA A 381 -2.03 40.54 17.61
C ALA A 381 -1.84 41.82 18.44
N GLU A 382 -0.60 42.24 18.70
CA GLU A 382 -0.30 43.52 19.36
C GLU A 382 -0.84 44.71 18.54
N ASN A 383 -0.57 44.74 17.23
CA ASN A 383 -1.07 45.79 16.34
C ASN A 383 -2.61 45.83 16.29
N VAL A 384 -3.27 44.67 16.28
CA VAL A 384 -4.74 44.57 16.33
C VAL A 384 -5.29 45.19 17.61
N ASN A 385 -4.66 44.94 18.76
CA ASN A 385 -5.04 45.58 20.02
C ASN A 385 -4.84 47.10 19.99
N GLU A 386 -3.70 47.58 19.46
CA GLU A 386 -3.47 49.02 19.32
C GLU A 386 -4.52 49.69 18.42
N ILE A 387 -4.90 49.05 17.31
CA ILE A 387 -5.95 49.55 16.42
C ILE A 387 -7.31 49.56 17.12
N ALA A 388 -7.64 48.52 17.89
CA ALA A 388 -8.89 48.45 18.65
C ALA A 388 -8.96 49.57 19.71
N GLU A 389 -7.88 49.78 20.47
CA GLU A 389 -7.77 50.89 21.42
C GLU A 389 -7.88 52.26 20.73
N GLY A 390 -7.22 52.42 19.58
CA GLY A 390 -7.32 53.60 18.74
C GLY A 390 -8.75 53.88 18.27
N SER A 391 -9.48 52.85 17.83
CA SER A 391 -10.87 52.99 17.39
C SER A 391 -11.81 53.37 18.54
N MET A 392 -11.64 52.78 19.74
CA MET A 392 -12.39 53.20 20.93
C MET A 392 -12.09 54.66 21.31
N LEU A 393 -10.83 55.09 21.20
CA LEU A 393 -10.46 56.47 21.47
C LEU A 393 -11.13 57.43 20.46
N VAL A 394 -11.13 57.08 19.16
CA VAL A 394 -11.81 57.85 18.11
C VAL A 394 -13.31 57.98 18.40
N SER A 395 -13.98 56.88 18.76
CA SER A 395 -15.40 56.89 19.15
C SER A 395 -15.67 57.84 20.33
N SER A 396 -14.86 57.79 21.39
CA SER A 396 -14.97 58.72 22.52
C SER A 396 -14.75 60.19 22.13
N LYS A 397 -13.86 60.45 21.15
CA LYS A 397 -13.65 61.81 20.62
C LYS A 397 -14.86 62.28 19.80
N ILE A 398 -15.47 61.42 19.00
CA ILE A 398 -16.70 61.71 18.26
C ILE A 398 -17.82 62.15 19.20
N ASP A 399 -18.04 61.41 20.31
CA ASP A 399 -19.07 61.78 21.30
C ASP A 399 -18.84 63.19 21.87
N LYS A 400 -17.58 63.54 22.17
CA LYS A 400 -17.21 64.89 22.61
C LYS A 400 -17.47 65.93 21.54
N ILE A 401 -17.17 65.65 20.27
CA ILE A 401 -17.42 66.59 19.17
C ILE A 401 -18.93 66.80 19.01
N ASN A 402 -19.75 65.73 19.04
CA ASN A 402 -21.21 65.84 19.01
C ASN A 402 -21.75 66.71 20.15
N SER A 403 -21.25 66.51 21.38
CA SER A 403 -21.63 67.37 22.52
C SER A 403 -21.25 68.83 22.29
N ASN A 404 -20.08 69.10 21.72
CA ASN A 404 -19.63 70.46 21.43
C ASN A 404 -20.45 71.09 20.30
N MET A 405 -20.88 70.32 19.30
CA MET A 405 -21.75 70.80 18.23
C MET A 405 -23.13 71.19 18.76
N ASN A 406 -23.71 70.42 19.68
CA ASN A 406 -24.98 70.81 20.32
C ASN A 406 -24.86 72.12 21.13
N ILE A 407 -23.70 72.35 21.77
CA ILE A 407 -23.40 73.62 22.44
C ILE A 407 -23.27 74.75 21.41
N LEU A 408 -22.63 74.48 20.28
CA LEU A 408 -22.46 75.44 19.19
C LEU A 408 -23.81 75.84 18.55
N ASP A 409 -24.69 74.88 18.24
CA ASP A 409 -26.06 75.12 17.76
C ASP A 409 -26.82 76.07 18.70
N SER A 410 -26.76 75.79 20.00
CA SER A 410 -27.40 76.61 21.03
C SER A 410 -26.82 78.02 21.07
N ALA A 411 -25.49 78.16 20.95
CA ALA A 411 -24.82 79.45 20.92
C ALA A 411 -25.16 80.25 19.65
N ILE A 412 -25.23 79.60 18.49
CA ILE A 412 -25.63 80.22 17.22
C ILE A 412 -27.07 80.75 17.33
N LYS A 413 -27.99 79.97 17.90
CA LYS A 413 -29.38 80.38 18.13
C LYS A 413 -29.46 81.60 19.06
N ASP A 414 -28.72 81.61 20.16
CA ASP A 414 -28.70 82.75 21.08
C ASP A 414 -28.13 84.00 20.40
N ILE A 415 -27.01 83.90 19.67
CA ILE A 415 -26.43 85.02 18.92
C ILE A 415 -27.42 85.56 17.88
N ASN A 416 -28.17 84.69 17.20
CA ASN A 416 -29.19 85.10 16.25
C ASN A 416 -30.32 85.90 16.94
N GLU A 417 -30.85 85.40 18.05
CA GLU A 417 -31.87 86.11 18.83
C GLU A 417 -31.36 87.46 19.34
N LYS A 418 -30.12 87.54 19.85
CA LYS A 418 -29.52 88.81 20.26
C LYS A 418 -29.33 89.76 19.09
N SER A 419 -28.97 89.25 17.92
CA SER A 419 -28.79 90.06 16.71
C SER A 419 -30.09 90.69 16.24
N ASP A 420 -31.19 89.92 16.23
CA ASP A 420 -32.53 90.42 15.90
C ASP A 420 -32.99 91.53 16.88
N ASN A 421 -32.71 91.34 18.17
CA ASN A 421 -33.01 92.34 19.20
C ASN A 421 -32.21 93.64 18.99
N VAL A 422 -30.91 93.56 18.68
CA VAL A 422 -30.08 94.74 18.37
C VAL A 422 -30.58 95.43 17.10
N SER A 423 -30.90 94.68 16.05
CA SER A 423 -31.46 95.23 14.80
C SER A 423 -32.76 96.01 15.04
N SER A 424 -33.66 95.45 15.85
CA SER A 424 -34.91 96.12 16.26
C SER A 424 -34.66 97.40 17.07
N ALA A 425 -33.67 97.37 17.98
CA ALA A 425 -33.27 98.54 18.76
C ALA A 425 -32.65 99.65 17.88
N VAL A 426 -31.83 99.26 16.89
CA VAL A 426 -31.23 100.16 15.89
C VAL A 426 -32.31 100.86 15.06
N GLN A 427 -33.30 100.12 14.56
CA GLN A 427 -34.45 100.72 13.84
C GLN A 427 -35.21 101.74 14.71
N THR A 428 -35.44 101.39 15.97
CA THR A 428 -36.11 102.28 16.93
C THR A 428 -35.29 103.54 17.20
N ALA A 429 -33.98 103.40 17.43
CA ALA A 429 -33.06 104.51 17.64
C ALA A 429 -32.97 105.42 16.41
N SER A 430 -32.95 104.83 15.20
CA SER A 430 -32.97 105.56 13.93
C SER A 430 -34.20 106.47 13.84
N SER A 431 -35.39 105.91 14.12
CA SER A 431 -36.65 106.67 14.14
C SER A 431 -36.63 107.81 15.16
N TYR A 432 -36.09 107.59 16.36
CA TYR A 432 -35.97 108.65 17.37
C TYR A 432 -34.96 109.73 16.98
N SER A 433 -33.84 109.36 16.35
CA SER A 433 -32.84 110.31 15.88
C SER A 433 -33.40 111.21 14.77
N GLU A 434 -34.17 110.64 13.85
CA GLU A 434 -34.85 111.38 12.77
C GLU A 434 -35.91 112.35 13.35
N LYS A 435 -36.77 111.87 14.25
CA LYS A 435 -37.76 112.71 14.94
C LYS A 435 -37.11 113.82 15.78
N GLY A 436 -35.98 113.53 16.42
CA GLY A 436 -35.20 114.50 17.19
C GLY A 436 -34.63 115.61 16.29
N SER A 437 -34.04 115.24 15.15
CA SER A 437 -33.58 116.17 14.12
C SER A 437 -34.71 117.04 13.58
N GLU A 438 -35.88 116.46 13.26
CA GLU A 438 -37.05 117.21 12.80
C GLU A 438 -37.54 118.22 13.85
N ALA A 439 -37.57 117.82 15.14
CA ALA A 439 -37.94 118.70 16.23
C ALA A 439 -36.97 119.87 16.39
N LEU A 440 -35.66 119.64 16.29
CA LEU A 440 -34.66 120.71 16.34
C LEU A 440 -34.77 121.65 15.14
N HIS A 441 -35.08 121.13 13.95
CA HIS A 441 -35.37 121.96 12.78
C HIS A 441 -36.55 122.92 13.04
N LYS A 442 -37.62 122.42 13.66
CA LYS A 442 -38.77 123.25 14.07
C LYS A 442 -38.37 124.31 15.11
N VAL A 443 -37.59 123.95 16.13
CA VAL A 443 -37.08 124.89 17.14
C VAL A 443 -36.21 125.97 16.52
N ASN A 444 -35.34 125.62 15.58
CA ASN A 444 -34.50 126.60 14.88
C ASN A 444 -35.36 127.59 14.06
N SER A 445 -36.37 127.10 13.34
CA SER A 445 -37.35 127.98 12.66
C SER A 445 -38.09 128.90 13.63
N SER A 446 -38.47 128.39 14.82
CA SER A 446 -39.06 129.23 15.88
C SER A 446 -38.09 130.30 16.39
N MET A 447 -36.80 130.00 16.56
CA MET A 447 -35.79 130.98 16.96
C MET A 447 -35.65 132.10 15.91
N VAL A 448 -35.65 131.77 14.62
CA VAL A 448 -35.64 132.77 13.53
C VAL A 448 -36.88 133.68 13.61
N ASN A 449 -38.06 133.11 13.88
CA ASN A 449 -39.29 133.90 14.03
C ASN A 449 -39.27 134.81 15.28
N ILE A 450 -38.73 134.32 16.40
CA ILE A 450 -38.55 135.11 17.62
C ILE A 450 -37.57 136.24 17.37
N GLN A 451 -36.43 135.97 16.71
CA GLN A 451 -35.44 136.99 16.35
C GLN A 451 -36.08 138.10 15.51
N GLY A 452 -36.90 137.73 14.51
CA GLY A 452 -37.67 138.68 13.72
C GLY A 452 -38.61 139.54 14.57
N SER A 453 -39.35 138.92 15.50
CA SER A 453 -40.30 139.60 16.39
C SER A 453 -39.61 140.57 17.36
N VAL A 454 -38.46 140.18 17.92
CA VAL A 454 -37.65 141.05 18.80
C VAL A 454 -37.11 142.24 18.00
N ASN A 455 -36.60 142.01 16.79
CA ASN A 455 -36.09 143.07 15.92
C ASN A 455 -37.18 144.06 15.51
N ASP A 456 -38.38 143.58 15.18
CA ASP A 456 -39.51 144.46 14.86
C ASP A 456 -39.99 145.24 16.09
N THR A 457 -39.95 144.65 17.28
CA THR A 457 -40.25 145.36 18.54
C THR A 457 -39.21 146.46 18.81
N SER A 458 -37.93 146.18 18.57
CA SER A 458 -36.84 147.17 18.70
C SER A 458 -37.11 148.40 17.82
N LYS A 459 -37.52 148.22 16.56
CA LYS A 459 -37.87 149.32 15.65
C LYS A 459 -39.07 150.15 16.14
N VAL A 460 -40.05 149.51 16.80
CA VAL A 460 -41.21 150.23 17.36
C VAL A 460 -40.78 151.08 18.56
N ILE A 461 -39.89 150.56 19.41
CA ILE A 461 -39.35 151.29 20.56
C ILE A 461 -38.46 152.46 20.10
N GLU A 462 -37.65 152.26 19.07
CA GLU A 462 -36.85 153.33 18.44
C GLU A 462 -37.75 154.49 17.99
N LYS A 463 -38.84 154.21 17.25
CA LYS A 463 -39.82 155.22 16.85
C LYS A 463 -40.51 155.89 18.04
N LEU A 464 -40.82 155.14 19.10
CA LEU A 464 -41.40 155.71 20.33
C LEU A 464 -40.42 156.67 21.03
N GLY A 465 -39.12 156.34 21.04
CA GLY A 465 -38.06 157.22 21.50
C GLY A 465 -37.99 158.52 20.70
N GLU A 466 -38.01 158.43 19.36
CA GLU A 466 -38.06 159.60 18.47
C GLU A 466 -39.29 160.48 18.72
N HIS A 467 -40.48 159.87 18.84
CA HIS A 467 -41.73 160.60 19.14
C HIS A 467 -41.69 161.25 20.53
N SER A 468 -41.15 160.57 21.53
CA SER A 468 -40.99 161.12 22.89
C SER A 468 -40.01 162.29 22.90
N GLN A 469 -38.94 162.24 22.10
CA GLN A 469 -38.02 163.37 21.92
C GLN A 469 -38.71 164.57 21.25
N ALA A 470 -39.55 164.32 20.24
CA ALA A 470 -40.32 165.36 19.57
C ALA A 470 -41.33 166.02 20.53
N ILE A 471 -42.07 165.24 21.33
CA ILE A 471 -42.99 165.76 22.34
C ILE A 471 -42.24 166.54 23.40
N GLY A 472 -41.06 166.07 23.85
CA GLY A 472 -40.20 166.79 24.79
C GLY A 472 -39.89 168.22 24.31
N LYS A 473 -39.46 168.37 23.04
CA LYS A 473 -39.21 169.68 22.43
C LYS A 473 -40.47 170.55 22.39
N ILE A 474 -41.64 169.98 22.07
CA ILE A 474 -42.91 170.70 22.06
C ILE A 474 -43.26 171.19 23.47
N THR A 475 -43.09 170.36 24.49
CA THR A 475 -43.39 170.74 25.89
C THR A 475 -42.48 171.85 26.40
N GLU A 476 -41.21 171.86 25.98
CA GLU A 476 -40.26 172.94 26.27
C GLU A 476 -40.71 174.27 25.63
N VAL A 477 -41.17 174.23 24.38
CA VAL A 477 -41.75 175.41 23.70
C VAL A 477 -43.01 175.89 24.42
N ILE A 478 -43.93 175.01 24.81
CA ILE A 478 -45.16 175.38 25.55
C ILE A 478 -44.82 176.01 26.90
N LYS A 479 -43.84 175.46 27.62
CA LYS A 479 -43.35 176.05 28.87
C LYS A 479 -42.81 177.46 28.64
N GLY A 480 -42.00 177.65 27.60
CA GLY A 480 -41.49 178.96 27.20
C GLY A 480 -42.61 179.96 26.84
N ILE A 481 -43.64 179.53 26.10
CA ILE A 481 -44.83 180.35 25.78
C ILE A 481 -45.60 180.69 27.07
N SER A 482 -45.76 179.73 27.98
CA SER A 482 -46.48 179.93 29.24
C SER A 482 -45.75 180.93 30.15
N GLU A 483 -44.43 180.85 30.25
CA GLU A 483 -43.59 181.82 30.97
C GLU A 483 -43.68 183.23 30.36
N GLN A 484 -43.63 183.33 29.03
CA GLN A 484 -43.84 184.61 28.31
C GLN A 484 -45.25 185.17 28.53
N THR A 485 -46.28 184.31 28.50
CA THR A 485 -47.68 184.70 28.69
C THR A 485 -47.92 185.14 30.13
N ASN A 486 -47.32 184.47 31.11
CA ASN A 486 -47.35 184.85 32.53
C ASN A 486 -46.73 186.25 32.74
N LEU A 487 -45.59 186.53 32.10
CA LEU A 487 -44.94 187.86 32.10
C LEU A 487 -45.80 188.94 31.44
N LEU A 488 -46.39 188.65 30.28
CA LEU A 488 -47.30 189.56 29.57
C LEU A 488 -48.56 189.87 30.39
N ALA A 489 -49.16 188.85 30.98
CA ALA A 489 -50.35 188.96 31.82
C ALA A 489 -50.06 189.71 33.12
N LEU A 490 -48.90 189.49 33.74
CA LEU A 490 -48.44 190.26 34.91
C LEU A 490 -48.29 191.75 34.56
N ASN A 491 -47.66 192.07 33.43
CA ASN A 491 -47.53 193.45 32.95
C ASN A 491 -48.90 194.10 32.69
N ALA A 492 -49.84 193.35 32.10
CA ALA A 492 -51.20 193.81 31.86
C ALA A 492 -52.00 194.02 33.17
N ALA A 493 -51.84 193.14 34.16
CA ALA A 493 -52.47 193.27 35.47
C ALA A 493 -51.95 194.50 36.25
N ILE A 494 -50.64 194.77 36.17
CA ILE A 494 -50.01 195.97 36.73
C ILE A 494 -50.59 197.25 36.09
N GLU A 495 -50.70 197.30 34.76
CA GLU A 495 -51.19 198.50 34.08
C GLU A 495 -52.71 198.68 34.27
N ALA A 496 -53.48 197.59 34.38
CA ALA A 496 -54.90 197.63 34.71
C ALA A 496 -55.17 198.10 36.15
N ALA A 497 -54.33 197.73 37.12
CA ALA A 497 -54.38 198.27 38.49
C ALA A 497 -54.08 199.78 38.52
N ARG A 498 -53.24 200.26 37.60
CA ARG A 498 -52.86 201.67 37.44
C ARG A 498 -53.99 202.55 36.90
N ALA A 499 -54.90 201.99 36.09
CA ALA A 499 -56.07 202.69 35.52
C ALA A 499 -57.26 202.87 36.50
N GLY A 500 -57.17 202.38 37.74
CA GLY A 500 -58.18 202.59 38.79
C GLY A 500 -59.54 201.93 38.49
N GLU A 501 -60.65 202.58 38.85
CA GLU A 501 -62.03 202.03 38.72
C GLU A 501 -62.38 201.57 37.29
N GLN A 502 -61.82 202.22 36.25
CA GLN A 502 -62.07 201.88 34.83
C GLN A 502 -61.32 200.61 34.37
N GLY A 503 -60.23 200.23 35.07
CA GLY A 503 -59.38 199.09 34.74
C GLY A 503 -59.76 197.78 35.45
N LYS A 504 -60.70 197.82 36.40
CA LYS A 504 -61.08 196.67 37.24
C LYS A 504 -61.45 195.41 36.43
N GLY A 505 -62.23 195.56 35.36
CA GLY A 505 -62.60 194.42 34.50
C GLY A 505 -61.42 193.80 33.77
N PHE A 506 -60.48 194.65 33.29
CA PHE A 506 -59.26 194.20 32.62
C PHE A 506 -58.25 193.56 33.58
N ALA A 507 -58.12 194.08 34.80
CA ALA A 507 -57.24 193.52 35.82
C ALA A 507 -57.65 192.09 36.20
N VAL A 508 -58.95 191.82 36.33
CA VAL A 508 -59.48 190.47 36.59
C VAL A 508 -59.14 189.52 35.45
N VAL A 509 -59.30 189.94 34.19
CA VAL A 509 -58.95 189.11 33.02
C VAL A 509 -57.45 188.86 32.94
N ALA A 510 -56.61 189.87 33.19
CA ALA A 510 -55.16 189.73 33.17
C ALA A 510 -54.65 188.79 34.27
N ASP A 511 -55.18 188.89 35.50
CA ASP A 511 -54.84 187.95 36.58
C ASP A 511 -55.34 186.52 36.29
N GLU A 512 -56.48 186.36 35.61
CA GLU A 512 -56.98 185.06 35.18
C GLU A 512 -56.08 184.45 34.09
N VAL A 513 -55.63 185.25 33.11
CA VAL A 513 -54.66 184.83 32.09
C VAL A 513 -53.31 184.48 32.74
N ARG A 514 -52.88 185.25 33.75
CA ARG A 514 -51.65 184.98 34.51
C ARG A 514 -51.72 183.62 35.21
N LYS A 515 -52.83 183.34 35.91
CA LYS A 515 -53.08 182.03 36.54
C LYS A 515 -53.14 180.90 35.52
N LEU A 516 -53.81 181.10 34.38
CA LEU A 516 -53.86 180.10 33.31
C LEU A 516 -52.49 179.82 32.70
N ALA A 517 -51.64 180.84 32.56
CA ALA A 517 -50.27 180.71 32.08
C ALA A 517 -49.36 180.00 33.11
N GLU A 518 -49.49 180.32 34.40
CA GLU A 518 -48.80 179.63 35.49
C GLU A 518 -49.20 178.14 35.55
N GLN A 519 -50.51 177.85 35.47
CA GLN A 519 -51.05 176.49 35.38
C GLN A 519 -50.60 175.76 34.11
N SER A 520 -50.52 176.44 32.96
CA SER A 520 -50.04 175.86 31.70
C SER A 520 -48.53 175.54 31.76
N GLY A 521 -47.74 176.39 32.42
CA GLY A 521 -46.32 176.15 32.66
C GLY A 521 -46.06 174.99 33.62
N GLU A 522 -46.84 174.89 34.69
CA GLU A 522 -46.79 173.76 35.63
C GLU A 522 -47.20 172.45 34.94
N ALA A 523 -48.31 172.46 34.18
CA ALA A 523 -48.75 171.31 33.40
C ALA A 523 -47.70 170.89 32.36
N ALA A 524 -47.10 171.84 31.62
CA ALA A 524 -46.02 171.55 30.68
C ALA A 524 -44.78 170.96 31.38
N GLY A 525 -44.46 171.40 32.60
CA GLY A 525 -43.42 170.83 33.44
C GLY A 525 -43.70 169.38 33.86
N GLN A 526 -44.95 169.09 34.23
CA GLN A 526 -45.39 167.72 34.53
C GLN A 526 -45.31 166.80 33.31
N VAL A 527 -45.74 167.28 32.13
CA VAL A 527 -45.61 166.51 30.87
C VAL A 527 -44.14 166.30 30.52
N SER A 528 -43.27 167.31 30.68
CA SER A 528 -41.83 167.17 30.46
C SER A 528 -41.21 166.10 31.38
N ALA A 529 -41.59 166.07 32.66
CA ALA A 529 -41.15 165.02 33.58
C ALA A 529 -41.61 163.61 33.16
N LEU A 530 -42.86 163.47 32.71
CA LEU A 530 -43.38 162.20 32.16
C LEU A 530 -42.62 161.77 30.90
N ILE A 531 -42.34 162.70 29.98
CA ILE A 531 -41.61 162.42 28.74
C ILE A 531 -40.17 162.01 29.03
N ASN A 532 -39.49 162.65 29.98
CA ASN A 532 -38.17 162.22 30.42
C ASN A 532 -38.19 160.80 31.04
N GLY A 533 -39.26 160.48 31.77
CA GLY A 533 -39.53 159.12 32.26
C GLY A 533 -39.65 158.11 31.11
N ILE A 534 -40.49 158.41 30.11
CA ILE A 534 -40.69 157.55 28.93
C ILE A 534 -39.39 157.38 28.15
N GLN A 535 -38.61 158.45 27.92
CA GLN A 535 -37.32 158.36 27.22
C GLN A 535 -36.35 157.41 27.92
N LYS A 536 -36.21 157.54 29.25
CA LYS A 536 -35.36 156.66 30.06
C LYS A 536 -35.85 155.21 30.03
N GLU A 537 -37.16 154.98 30.06
CA GLU A 537 -37.73 153.65 29.91
C GLU A 537 -37.48 153.08 28.51
N THR A 538 -37.61 153.86 27.44
CA THR A 538 -37.32 153.41 26.06
C THR A 538 -35.86 153.05 25.85
N GLU A 539 -34.91 153.80 26.40
CA GLU A 539 -33.48 153.46 26.36
C GLU A 539 -33.20 152.12 27.07
N ASN A 540 -33.84 151.90 28.23
CA ASN A 540 -33.72 150.64 28.95
C ASN A 540 -34.34 149.47 28.17
N VAL A 541 -35.49 149.68 27.53
CA VAL A 541 -36.12 148.65 26.68
C VAL A 541 -35.25 148.33 25.47
N ASP A 542 -34.62 149.32 24.84
CA ASP A 542 -33.69 149.09 23.71
C ASP A 542 -32.47 148.25 24.13
N PHE A 543 -31.89 148.53 25.30
CA PHE A 543 -30.82 147.70 25.88
C PHE A 543 -31.29 146.25 26.10
N VAL A 544 -32.49 146.06 26.66
CA VAL A 544 -33.06 144.73 26.89
C VAL A 544 -33.36 144.01 25.57
N MET A 545 -33.83 144.71 24.52
CA MET A 545 -34.07 144.14 23.20
C MET A 545 -32.78 143.69 22.52
N ASN A 546 -31.72 144.51 22.56
CA ASN A 546 -30.40 144.13 22.05
C ASN A 546 -29.84 142.89 22.77
N ARG A 547 -30.02 142.80 24.09
CA ARG A 547 -29.68 141.58 24.84
C ARG A 547 -30.51 140.38 24.38
N GLY A 548 -31.82 140.57 24.17
CA GLY A 548 -32.72 139.53 23.66
C GLY A 548 -32.32 139.01 22.27
N ILE A 549 -31.86 139.87 21.37
CA ILE A 549 -31.32 139.46 20.06
C ILE A 549 -30.11 138.55 20.24
N ASN A 550 -29.18 138.91 21.12
CA ASN A 550 -28.00 138.08 21.40
C ASN A 550 -28.38 136.73 22.02
N GLU A 551 -29.29 136.71 23.00
CA GLU A 551 -29.78 135.48 23.63
C GLU A 551 -30.44 134.52 22.63
N VAL A 552 -31.25 135.04 21.69
CA VAL A 552 -31.87 134.22 20.62
C VAL A 552 -30.82 133.69 19.64
N ASN A 553 -29.82 134.50 19.29
CA ASN A 553 -28.76 134.11 18.38
C ASN A 553 -27.88 133.00 18.98
N ASP A 554 -27.53 133.12 20.26
CA ASP A 554 -26.84 132.05 20.99
C ASP A 554 -27.71 130.80 21.14
N GLY A 555 -29.01 130.97 21.39
CA GLY A 555 -29.97 129.85 21.35
C GLY A 555 -30.00 129.13 20.00
N SER A 556 -29.97 129.85 18.88
CA SER A 556 -29.91 129.25 17.54
C SER A 556 -28.59 128.48 17.31
N LYS A 557 -27.44 129.00 17.79
CA LYS A 557 -26.16 128.26 17.71
C LYS A 557 -26.24 126.92 18.44
N VAL A 558 -26.77 126.92 19.67
CA VAL A 558 -26.92 125.70 20.47
C VAL A 558 -27.85 124.69 19.80
N VAL A 559 -28.96 125.15 19.19
CA VAL A 559 -29.88 124.27 18.44
C VAL A 559 -29.22 123.68 17.20
N ASN A 560 -28.44 124.47 16.45
CA ASN A 560 -27.70 123.96 15.29
C ASN A 560 -26.61 122.96 15.68
N GLU A 561 -25.92 123.20 16.80
CA GLU A 561 -24.94 122.26 17.35
C GLU A 561 -25.63 120.94 17.76
N ALA A 562 -26.75 121.02 18.48
CA ALA A 562 -27.55 119.85 18.82
C ALA A 562 -27.99 119.07 17.57
N ASN A 563 -28.39 119.77 16.50
CA ASN A 563 -28.77 119.14 15.24
C ASN A 563 -27.60 118.38 14.60
N SER A 564 -26.39 118.91 14.68
CA SER A 564 -25.18 118.22 14.20
C SER A 564 -24.90 116.94 15.00
N TYR A 565 -25.13 116.93 16.32
CA TYR A 565 -25.02 115.72 17.13
C TYR A 565 -26.04 114.65 16.72
N PHE A 566 -27.29 115.03 16.43
CA PHE A 566 -28.30 114.08 15.91
C PHE A 566 -27.94 113.49 14.55
N GLN A 567 -27.31 114.26 13.66
CA GLN A 567 -26.79 113.74 12.39
C GLN A 567 -25.65 112.73 12.59
N LEU A 568 -24.75 112.99 13.55
CA LEU A 568 -23.68 112.06 13.91
C LEU A 568 -24.24 110.77 14.55
N ILE A 569 -25.26 110.90 15.42
CA ILE A 569 -25.98 109.75 15.99
C ILE A 569 -26.62 108.91 14.88
N PHE A 570 -27.32 109.54 13.94
CA PHE A 570 -27.93 108.85 12.80
C PHE A 570 -26.91 108.07 11.97
N LYS A 571 -25.76 108.69 11.65
CA LYS A 571 -24.67 108.00 10.93
C LYS A 571 -24.13 106.82 11.73
N SER A 572 -23.94 106.99 13.04
CA SER A 572 -23.46 105.91 13.91
C SER A 572 -24.45 104.74 13.97
N ILE A 573 -25.76 105.02 13.96
CA ILE A 573 -26.82 104.01 13.90
C ILE A 573 -26.75 103.23 12.57
N GLN A 574 -26.54 103.90 11.43
CA GLN A 574 -26.37 103.24 10.13
C GLN A 574 -25.13 102.33 10.10
N GLU A 575 -24.03 102.72 10.74
CA GLU A 575 -22.84 101.87 10.86
C GLU A 575 -23.14 100.62 11.69
N VAL A 576 -23.89 100.74 12.79
CA VAL A 576 -24.34 99.57 13.58
C VAL A 576 -25.27 98.68 12.76
N GLU A 577 -26.20 99.24 11.97
CA GLU A 577 -27.07 98.47 11.07
C GLU A 577 -26.26 97.65 10.05
N SER A 578 -25.25 98.26 9.43
CA SER A 578 -24.33 97.55 8.51
C SER A 578 -23.59 96.42 9.21
N ASN A 579 -23.05 96.66 10.42
CA ASN A 579 -22.37 95.62 11.20
C ASN A 579 -23.32 94.47 11.56
N MET A 580 -24.59 94.75 11.84
CA MET A 580 -25.59 93.71 12.12
C MET A 580 -25.88 92.84 10.89
N GLN A 581 -25.85 93.41 9.68
CA GLN A 581 -25.96 92.63 8.45
C GLN A 581 -24.75 91.69 8.25
N GLU A 582 -23.55 92.15 8.58
CA GLU A 582 -22.35 91.30 8.56
C GLU A 582 -22.42 90.16 9.59
N VAL A 583 -22.90 90.45 10.80
CA VAL A 583 -23.14 89.43 11.84
C VAL A 583 -24.15 88.40 11.35
N SER A 584 -25.26 88.81 10.73
CA SER A 584 -26.25 87.88 10.16
C SER A 584 -25.64 86.96 9.10
N ASN A 585 -24.82 87.50 8.19
CA ASN A 585 -24.11 86.69 7.20
C ASN A 585 -23.11 85.70 7.84
N ALA A 586 -22.43 86.12 8.93
CA ALA A 586 -21.52 85.25 9.66
C ALA A 586 -22.26 84.09 10.35
N ILE A 587 -23.43 84.35 10.94
CA ILE A 587 -24.33 83.33 11.53
C ILE A 587 -24.77 82.32 10.48
N ASP A 588 -25.15 82.77 9.28
CA ASP A 588 -25.55 81.90 8.18
C ASP A 588 -24.41 80.97 7.72
N ASN A 589 -23.18 81.48 7.68
CA ASN A 589 -22.00 80.67 7.39
C ASN A 589 -21.71 79.67 8.52
N MET A 590 -21.82 80.08 9.80
CA MET A 590 -21.65 79.17 10.93
C MET A 590 -22.64 77.99 10.87
N ASN A 591 -23.91 78.26 10.58
CA ASN A 591 -24.93 77.21 10.39
C ASN A 591 -24.58 76.22 9.27
N LYS A 592 -24.01 76.70 8.15
CA LYS A 592 -23.58 75.83 7.04
C LYS A 592 -22.40 74.95 7.47
N THR A 593 -21.38 75.55 8.08
CA THR A 593 -20.20 74.83 8.57
C THR A 593 -20.57 73.80 9.63
N GLU A 594 -21.47 74.14 10.55
CA GLU A 594 -21.97 73.20 11.56
C GLU A 594 -22.59 71.95 10.92
N LYS A 595 -23.44 72.13 9.90
CA LYS A 595 -24.06 71.01 9.16
C LYS A 595 -23.02 70.14 8.44
N GLU A 596 -22.02 70.76 7.80
CA GLU A 596 -20.93 70.01 7.16
C GLU A 596 -20.13 69.20 8.18
N VAL A 597 -19.87 69.77 9.37
CA VAL A 597 -19.18 69.03 10.43
C VAL A 597 -20.02 67.86 10.94
N PHE A 598 -21.34 67.99 11.06
CA PHE A 598 -22.23 66.86 11.38
C PHE A 598 -22.15 65.72 10.36
N ILE A 599 -22.14 66.05 9.07
CA ILE A 599 -21.99 65.04 8.00
C ILE A 599 -20.64 64.33 8.13
N ASN A 600 -19.56 65.08 8.29
CA ASN A 600 -18.21 64.52 8.45
C ASN A 600 -18.10 63.63 9.70
N ILE A 601 -18.74 64.00 10.82
CA ILE A 601 -18.77 63.17 12.03
C ILE A 601 -19.53 61.86 11.78
N SER A 602 -20.65 61.91 11.07
CA SER A 602 -21.40 60.71 10.69
C SER A 602 -20.55 59.76 9.84
N ASP A 603 -19.83 60.29 8.86
CA ASP A 603 -18.94 59.50 8.00
C ASP A 603 -17.78 58.89 8.80
N ILE A 604 -17.16 59.64 9.70
CA ILE A 604 -16.10 59.12 10.59
C ILE A 604 -16.66 58.04 11.53
N THR A 605 -17.90 58.19 12.00
CA THR A 605 -18.55 57.17 12.86
C THR A 605 -18.71 55.86 12.10
N GLN A 606 -19.25 55.92 10.88
CA GLN A 606 -19.41 54.74 10.03
C GLN A 606 -18.06 54.09 9.68
N LEU A 607 -17.04 54.90 9.40
CA LEU A 607 -15.68 54.41 9.16
C LEU A 607 -15.10 53.74 10.41
N SER A 608 -15.29 54.33 11.60
CA SER A 608 -14.81 53.77 12.87
C SER A 608 -15.45 52.41 13.17
N GLU A 609 -16.75 52.26 12.90
CA GLU A 609 -17.46 50.99 13.04
C GLU A 609 -16.93 49.93 12.05
N ALA A 610 -16.69 50.31 10.79
CA ALA A 610 -16.11 49.43 9.79
C ALA A 610 -14.70 48.97 10.20
N VAL A 611 -13.85 49.89 10.66
CA VAL A 611 -12.50 49.57 11.15
C VAL A 611 -12.57 48.63 12.35
N ALA A 612 -13.49 48.83 13.29
CA ALA A 612 -13.68 47.92 14.42
C ALA A 612 -14.08 46.51 13.96
N GLY A 613 -14.99 46.40 12.99
CA GLY A 613 -15.38 45.12 12.38
C GLY A 613 -14.23 44.42 11.66
N GLU A 614 -13.45 45.14 10.85
CA GLU A 614 -12.26 44.59 10.18
C GLU A 614 -11.20 44.16 11.19
N THR A 615 -10.97 44.94 12.23
CA THR A 615 -10.01 44.62 13.31
C THR A 615 -10.39 43.32 14.00
N GLN A 616 -11.68 43.09 14.25
CA GLN A 616 -12.19 41.83 14.81
C GLN A 616 -11.96 40.64 13.85
N GLY A 617 -12.14 40.86 12.54
CA GLY A 617 -11.81 39.85 11.52
C GLY A 617 -10.33 39.51 11.46
N ILE A 618 -9.45 40.52 11.54
CA ILE A 618 -7.99 40.32 11.58
C ILE A 618 -7.58 39.59 12.87
N SER A 619 -8.20 39.90 14.01
CA SER A 619 -7.98 39.18 15.27
C SER A 619 -8.27 37.70 15.12
N ALA A 620 -9.42 37.34 14.57
CA ALA A 620 -9.81 35.94 14.34
C ALA A 620 -8.85 35.23 13.37
N ALA A 621 -8.45 35.89 12.28
CA ALA A 621 -7.48 35.35 11.34
C ALA A 621 -6.10 35.16 11.98
N THR A 622 -5.71 36.05 12.89
CA THR A 622 -4.43 35.94 13.64
C THR A 622 -4.47 34.76 14.60
N GLU A 623 -5.59 34.54 15.31
CA GLU A 623 -5.77 33.34 16.16
C GLU A 623 -5.69 32.04 15.36
N GLU A 624 -6.36 31.98 14.20
CA GLU A 624 -6.32 30.81 13.31
C GLU A 624 -4.91 30.58 12.73
N GLN A 625 -4.18 31.66 12.43
CA GLN A 625 -2.79 31.60 12.00
C GLN A 625 -1.88 31.03 13.11
N VAL A 626 -2.05 31.45 14.36
CA VAL A 626 -1.30 30.89 15.50
C VAL A 626 -1.56 29.39 15.63
N ALA A 627 -2.83 28.96 15.60
CA ALA A 627 -3.19 27.54 15.66
C ALA A 627 -2.56 26.73 14.51
N SER A 628 -2.57 27.28 13.29
CA SER A 628 -1.95 26.65 12.13
C SER A 628 -0.42 26.50 12.27
N ILE A 629 0.24 27.50 12.88
CA ILE A 629 1.68 27.46 13.16
C ILE A 629 2.00 26.39 14.21
N GLU A 630 1.18 26.23 15.25
CA GLU A 630 1.34 25.16 16.25
C GLU A 630 1.24 23.76 15.61
N GLU A 631 0.25 23.55 14.74
CA GLU A 631 0.07 22.28 14.02
C GLU A 631 1.22 21.99 13.05
N MET A 632 1.71 23.03 12.36
CA MET A 632 2.87 22.93 11.47
C MET A 632 4.13 22.58 12.25
N THR A 633 4.35 23.21 13.41
CA THR A 633 5.47 22.93 14.31
C THR A 633 5.45 21.47 14.77
N ALA A 634 4.28 20.96 15.18
CA ALA A 634 4.11 19.56 15.56
C ALA A 634 4.40 18.60 14.39
N SER A 635 3.96 18.95 13.17
CA SER A 635 4.19 18.15 11.96
C SER A 635 5.67 18.12 11.57
N VAL A 636 6.36 19.26 11.66
CA VAL A 636 7.80 19.39 11.41
C VAL A 636 8.61 18.57 12.41
N GLN A 637 8.23 18.59 13.69
CA GLN A 637 8.86 17.73 14.70
C GLN A 637 8.70 16.25 14.35
N SER A 638 7.49 15.83 13.94
CA SER A 638 7.23 14.46 13.49
C SER A 638 8.08 14.06 12.26
N PHE A 639 8.27 14.95 11.29
CA PHE A 639 9.17 14.70 10.16
C PHE A 639 10.63 14.55 10.59
N SER A 640 11.09 15.38 11.52
CA SER A 640 12.43 15.27 12.10
C SER A 640 12.63 13.93 12.83
N ASP A 641 11.65 13.50 13.62
CA ASP A 641 11.68 12.22 14.34
C ASP A 641 11.66 11.03 13.38
N MET A 642 10.85 11.08 12.31
CA MET A 642 10.82 10.05 11.26
C MET A 642 12.14 9.97 10.49
N ALA A 643 12.72 11.11 10.11
CA ALA A 643 14.02 11.16 9.46
C ALA A 643 15.12 10.55 10.35
N THR A 644 15.10 10.87 11.65
CA THR A 644 16.02 10.28 12.64
C THR A 644 15.83 8.76 12.73
N THR A 645 14.57 8.31 12.82
CA THR A 645 14.23 6.87 12.87
C THR A 645 14.67 6.12 11.61
N LEU A 646 14.47 6.71 10.42
CA LEU A 646 14.92 6.13 9.15
C LEU A 646 16.45 6.05 9.07
N LYS A 647 17.15 7.08 9.57
CA LYS A 647 18.61 7.06 9.69
C LYS A 647 19.08 5.92 10.59
N GLU A 648 18.50 5.77 11.78
CA GLU A 648 18.83 4.66 12.69
C GLU A 648 18.54 3.27 12.10
N LEU A 649 17.43 3.11 11.37
CA LEU A 649 17.07 1.85 10.71
C LEU A 649 18.03 1.50 9.57
N THR A 650 18.45 2.49 8.79
CA THR A 650 19.38 2.30 7.68
C THR A 650 20.83 2.16 8.12
N ASP A 651 21.22 2.71 9.28
CA ASP A 651 22.55 2.54 9.87
C ASP A 651 22.83 1.11 10.37
N LYS A 652 21.79 0.28 10.54
CA LYS A 652 21.95 -1.17 10.77
C LYS A 652 22.53 -1.90 9.56
N PHE A 653 22.45 -1.32 8.37
CA PHE A 653 22.96 -1.91 7.13
C PHE A 653 24.36 -1.37 6.80
N LYS A 654 25.29 -2.29 6.51
CA LYS A 654 26.61 -1.95 5.98
C LYS A 654 26.54 -1.86 4.47
N THR A 655 26.65 -0.64 3.95
CA THR A 655 26.63 -0.34 2.52
C THR A 655 28.03 -0.10 1.93
N ASN A 656 29.03 0.16 2.79
CA ASN A 656 30.42 0.43 2.43
C ASN A 656 31.40 -0.52 3.15
#